data_AF-A0A8B9Q8K7-F1
#
_entry.id   AF-A0A8B9Q8K7-F1
#
_cell.length_a   1.000
_cell.length_b   1.000
_cell.length_c   1.000
_cell.angle_alpha   90.00
_cell.angle_beta   90.00
_cell.angle_gamma   90.00
#
_symmetry.space_group_name_H-M   'P 1'
#
loop_
_entity.id
_entity.type
_entity.pdbx_description
1 polymer ?
#
loop_
_entity_poly.entity_id
_entity_poly.type
_entity_poly.pdbx_seq_one_letter_code
_entity_poly.pdbx_strand_id
1 'polypeptide(L)'
;MKSSISLRDDLLSVEGVFGPDPAPLSVSSPAACDLMTLGILALVTSTGCASANALQSLTDAMHIPHLFVQRSTGGSPRTACHLNPSLEEEEYTLAARPPVRLNDVMLKLVTELRWQKFIVFYDSDYDIRGLQGFLDQASRLGLDVSLQKVDRNISRVFANLFTTMKTEELNRYRDTLRRAILLLSPRGAQTFINEVSAWLFLSSEITDNEILELVHSALGRMTVIRQIFPLSRDNNQRCMRNNHRISSLLCDPQEGYLQMLQVSNLYLYDSVLMLANAFHRKLEDRKWHSMASLNCMRKSTKPWNGGRSMLETIKKGHITGLTGVMEFREDGANPYVQFEILGTSYSETFGKDVRRLATWDSEKGLNGSLQERRLGSDLQGLTLKVVTVLEEPFVMVAENILGQPKRYKGFSIDVLDALAKNLGFKYEIYQAPDGKYGQQLQNSSWNGMIGELINKRADLAISAITITPERESVVDFSKRYMDYSVGILIKKPEEKINIFSLFAPFDFAVWACIAAAIPIVGVLIFVLNRIQAVRAQNSSQPSPSASSTLHSAIWVVYGAFVQQGSESTVNSVAMRIVMGSWWLFTLIVCSSYTANLAAFLTVSRMDNPIRTFQDLSKQMDISYGTVRDSAVYEYFKAKGTNPLEQDNTFAELWRTISKNNGADNCVSNPSEGIRKVRLDYRVFHLIFVLYQCCLPEVNE
;
A
#
# COMPACT_ATOMS: atom_id res chain seq x y z
N MET A 1 -63.31 6.83 19.23
CA MET A 1 -63.18 8.29 19.42
C MET A 1 -61.81 8.72 18.89
N LYS A 2 -61.77 9.73 18.01
CA LYS A 2 -60.55 10.23 17.36
C LYS A 2 -59.65 10.92 18.39
N SER A 3 -58.53 10.34 18.75
CA SER A 3 -57.50 11.00 19.57
C SER A 3 -56.48 11.71 18.67
N SER A 4 -56.85 12.90 18.18
CA SER A 4 -55.85 13.87 17.72
C SER A 4 -55.17 14.43 18.96
N ILE A 5 -53.93 14.04 19.23
CA ILE A 5 -53.08 14.70 20.23
C ILE A 5 -52.75 16.08 19.68
N SER A 6 -53.61 17.05 19.99
CA SER A 6 -53.28 18.47 19.93
C SER A 6 -52.39 18.74 21.13
N LEU A 7 -51.12 19.10 20.90
CA LEU A 7 -50.25 19.73 21.89
C LEU A 7 -50.95 21.01 22.38
N ARG A 8 -51.66 20.91 23.51
CA ARG A 8 -52.15 22.05 24.29
C ARG A 8 -51.44 22.01 25.64
N ASP A 9 -50.49 22.92 25.76
CA ASP A 9 -49.83 23.61 26.88
C ASP A 9 -49.78 23.09 28.33
N ASP A 10 -50.48 22.04 28.78
CA ASP A 10 -50.54 21.71 30.22
C ASP A 10 -49.95 20.34 30.64
N LEU A 11 -49.52 19.48 29.70
CA LEU A 11 -49.07 18.11 30.03
C LEU A 11 -47.65 17.73 29.59
N LEU A 12 -47.03 18.51 28.69
CA LEU A 12 -45.66 18.31 28.20
C LEU A 12 -45.01 19.69 28.02
N SER A 13 -44.27 20.17 29.02
CA SER A 13 -43.42 21.35 28.84
C SER A 13 -42.16 20.95 28.07
N VAL A 14 -41.98 21.50 26.87
CA VAL A 14 -40.71 21.44 26.13
C VAL A 14 -39.94 22.70 26.46
N GLU A 15 -39.09 22.65 27.49
CA GLU A 15 -38.18 23.76 27.82
C GLU A 15 -36.78 23.47 27.28
N GLY A 16 -36.36 24.26 26.27
CA GLY A 16 -34.98 24.35 25.81
C GLY A 16 -34.64 23.59 24.52
N VAL A 17 -34.77 24.25 23.36
CA VAL A 17 -34.12 23.82 22.11
C VAL A 17 -32.76 24.52 22.03
N PHE A 18 -31.69 23.84 22.38
CA PHE A 18 -30.33 24.31 22.10
C PHE A 18 -29.95 23.96 20.65
N GLY A 19 -29.11 24.79 20.04
CA GLY A 19 -28.78 24.76 18.61
C GLY A 19 -28.17 23.45 18.07
N PRO A 20 -27.55 23.46 16.88
CA PRO A 20 -27.13 22.23 16.19
C PRO A 20 -26.08 21.40 16.96
N ASP A 21 -25.29 22.04 17.82
CA ASP A 21 -24.21 21.44 18.60
C ASP A 21 -24.70 20.89 19.96
N PRO A 22 -24.11 19.79 20.47
CA PRO A 22 -24.48 19.24 21.77
C PRO A 22 -24.22 20.28 22.89
N ALA A 23 -25.25 20.53 23.70
CA ALA A 23 -25.14 21.48 24.80
C ALA A 23 -24.03 21.05 25.81
N PRO A 24 -23.17 21.98 26.25
CA PRO A 24 -22.12 21.69 27.20
C PRO A 24 -22.69 21.29 28.57
N LEU A 25 -21.91 20.51 29.30
CA LEU A 25 -22.27 19.96 30.62
C LEU A 25 -22.69 21.03 31.64
N SER A 26 -22.08 22.21 31.54
CA SER A 26 -22.38 23.39 32.37
C SER A 26 -23.79 23.95 32.19
N VAL A 27 -24.45 23.61 31.08
CA VAL A 27 -25.81 24.08 30.74
C VAL A 27 -26.84 22.95 30.94
N SER A 28 -26.48 21.71 30.60
CA SER A 28 -27.41 20.58 30.66
C SER A 28 -27.81 20.18 32.08
N SER A 29 -26.86 20.18 33.03
CA SER A 29 -27.16 19.74 34.40
C SER A 29 -28.03 20.74 35.17
N PRO A 30 -27.78 22.07 35.12
CA PRO A 30 -28.68 23.04 35.74
C PRO A 30 -30.09 23.00 35.15
N ALA A 31 -30.24 22.94 33.82
CA ALA A 31 -31.54 22.88 33.17
C ALA A 31 -32.33 21.62 33.55
N ALA A 32 -31.66 20.46 33.63
CA ALA A 32 -32.30 19.23 34.11
C ALA A 32 -32.77 19.37 35.56
N CYS A 33 -32.00 20.05 36.40
CA CYS A 33 -32.39 20.32 37.78
C CYS A 33 -33.60 21.25 37.90
N ASP A 34 -33.66 22.30 37.10
CA ASP A 34 -34.81 23.20 37.08
C ASP A 34 -36.08 22.42 36.69
N LEU A 35 -36.01 21.56 35.68
CA LEU A 35 -37.11 20.65 35.32
C LEU A 35 -37.50 19.71 36.47
N MET A 36 -36.52 19.13 37.18
CA MET A 36 -36.78 18.28 38.35
C MET A 36 -37.46 19.06 39.49
N THR A 37 -37.17 20.35 39.66
CA THR A 37 -37.86 21.19 40.65
C THR A 37 -39.31 21.49 40.26
N LEU A 38 -39.62 21.59 38.96
CA LEU A 38 -41.00 21.71 38.46
C LEU A 38 -41.81 20.42 38.65
N GLY A 39 -41.12 19.28 38.67
CA GLY A 39 -41.70 17.95 38.85
C GLY A 39 -42.02 17.29 37.52
N ILE A 40 -41.13 16.38 37.10
CA ILE A 40 -41.22 15.65 35.83
C ILE A 40 -41.45 14.14 36.05
N LEU A 41 -42.05 13.49 35.06
CA LEU A 41 -42.27 12.02 35.06
C LEU A 41 -41.11 11.24 34.45
N ALA A 42 -40.44 11.83 33.47
CA ALA A 42 -39.31 11.27 32.76
C ALA A 42 -38.51 12.39 32.11
N LEU A 43 -37.22 12.15 31.87
CA LEU A 43 -36.33 13.07 31.18
C LEU A 43 -35.98 12.49 29.81
N VAL A 44 -36.15 13.25 28.74
CA VAL A 44 -35.68 12.87 27.39
C VAL A 44 -34.59 13.83 26.99
N THR A 45 -33.41 13.32 26.60
CA THR A 45 -32.30 14.18 26.20
C THR A 45 -31.69 13.77 24.87
N SER A 46 -31.25 14.77 24.10
CA SER A 46 -30.45 14.59 22.89
C SER A 46 -29.10 15.29 23.07
N THR A 47 -28.12 14.59 23.65
CA THR A 47 -26.83 15.19 24.07
C THR A 47 -25.63 14.31 23.70
N GLY A 48 -24.40 14.82 23.92
CA GLY A 48 -23.17 14.03 23.77
C GLY A 48 -22.88 13.16 25.00
N CYS A 49 -21.94 12.21 24.90
CA CYS A 49 -21.67 11.23 25.97
C CYS A 49 -21.27 11.87 27.32
N ALA A 50 -20.51 12.97 27.31
CA ALA A 50 -20.07 13.62 28.55
C ALA A 50 -21.27 14.17 29.36
N SER A 51 -22.17 14.90 28.69
CA SER A 51 -23.40 15.42 29.30
C SER A 51 -24.33 14.28 29.71
N ALA A 52 -24.41 13.21 28.92
CA ALA A 52 -25.20 12.03 29.24
C ALA A 52 -24.74 11.34 30.54
N ASN A 53 -23.43 11.20 30.76
CA ASN A 53 -22.90 10.61 31.99
C ASN A 53 -23.24 11.43 33.25
N ALA A 54 -23.18 12.76 33.16
CA ALA A 54 -23.58 13.61 34.29
C ALA A 54 -25.08 13.56 34.55
N LEU A 55 -25.89 13.53 33.48
CA LEU A 55 -27.34 13.42 33.59
C LEU A 55 -27.75 12.06 34.14
N GLN A 56 -27.10 10.97 33.73
CA GLN A 56 -27.30 9.63 34.29
C GLN A 56 -27.09 9.64 35.80
N SER A 57 -25.96 10.18 36.27
CA SER A 57 -25.68 10.24 37.72
C SER A 57 -26.76 11.01 38.48
N LEU A 58 -27.33 12.06 37.87
CA LEU A 58 -28.39 12.85 38.49
C LEU A 58 -29.73 12.11 38.48
N THR A 59 -30.08 11.46 37.36
CA THR A 59 -31.35 10.75 37.18
C THR A 59 -31.40 9.48 38.02
N ASP A 60 -30.27 8.78 38.14
CA ASP A 60 -30.11 7.62 39.00
C ASP A 60 -30.25 8.04 40.48
N ALA A 61 -29.62 9.14 40.89
CA ALA A 61 -29.76 9.65 42.26
C ALA A 61 -31.18 10.11 42.63
N MET A 62 -31.97 10.54 41.64
CA MET A 62 -33.33 11.07 41.85
C MET A 62 -34.44 10.06 41.51
N HIS A 63 -34.09 8.86 41.05
CA HIS A 63 -35.00 7.85 40.52
C HIS A 63 -35.92 8.41 39.41
N ILE A 64 -35.37 9.14 38.45
CA ILE A 64 -36.12 9.65 37.30
C ILE A 64 -35.74 8.84 36.06
N PRO A 65 -36.71 8.19 35.37
CA PRO A 65 -36.44 7.53 34.10
C PRO A 65 -35.88 8.51 33.07
N HIS A 66 -34.75 8.17 32.46
CA HIS A 66 -34.04 9.02 31.51
C HIS A 66 -33.88 8.32 30.16
N LEU A 67 -34.54 8.82 29.11
CA LEU A 67 -34.34 8.34 27.74
C LEU A 67 -33.27 9.19 27.06
N PHE A 68 -32.14 8.56 26.77
CA PHE A 68 -30.99 9.19 26.18
C PHE A 68 -30.90 8.91 24.67
N VAL A 69 -30.79 9.98 23.89
CA VAL A 69 -30.49 9.95 22.46
C VAL A 69 -29.11 10.56 22.22
N GLN A 70 -28.14 9.71 21.86
CA GLN A 70 -26.78 10.18 21.60
C GLN A 70 -26.72 11.04 20.32
N ARG A 71 -26.18 12.26 20.43
CA ARG A 71 -25.91 13.16 19.29
C ARG A 71 -24.40 13.14 18.96
N SER A 72 -24.06 13.00 17.68
CA SER A 72 -22.68 13.10 17.17
C SER A 72 -22.42 14.49 16.59
N THR A 73 -21.18 14.96 16.71
CA THR A 73 -20.73 16.24 16.14
C THR A 73 -20.21 16.03 14.71
N GLY A 74 -20.56 16.93 13.78
CA GLY A 74 -19.85 17.05 12.50
C GLY A 74 -20.07 15.95 11.45
N GLY A 75 -21.03 15.03 11.65
CA GLY A 75 -21.31 13.93 10.71
C GLY A 75 -20.30 12.78 10.76
N SER A 76 -19.36 12.79 11.70
CA SER A 76 -18.43 11.67 11.92
C SER A 76 -19.18 10.47 12.54
N PRO A 77 -18.72 9.21 12.29
CA PRO A 77 -19.39 8.02 12.82
C PRO A 77 -19.47 8.01 14.36
N ARG A 78 -20.60 7.50 14.89
CA ARG A 78 -20.87 7.47 16.34
C ARG A 78 -20.03 6.40 17.04
N THR A 79 -19.48 6.74 18.20
CA THR A 79 -18.80 5.80 19.11
C THR A 79 -19.69 5.46 20.31
N ALA A 80 -19.46 4.30 20.94
CA ALA A 80 -20.28 3.88 22.08
C ALA A 80 -20.02 4.81 23.29
N CYS A 81 -21.09 5.29 23.94
CA CYS A 81 -20.95 5.97 25.23
C CYS A 81 -20.79 4.94 26.34
N HIS A 82 -19.75 5.07 27.17
CA HIS A 82 -19.63 4.32 28.41
C HIS A 82 -20.39 5.08 29.51
N LEU A 83 -21.62 4.62 29.74
CA LEU A 83 -22.48 5.04 30.84
C LEU A 83 -22.06 4.20 32.07
N ASN A 84 -21.51 4.85 33.10
CA ASN A 84 -21.08 4.16 34.30
C ASN A 84 -22.26 4.11 35.29
N PRO A 85 -22.73 2.93 35.71
CA PRO A 85 -23.80 2.84 36.69
C PRO A 85 -23.37 3.44 38.03
N SER A 86 -24.37 3.91 38.78
CA SER A 86 -24.17 4.40 40.15
C SER A 86 -23.73 3.25 41.09
N LEU A 87 -23.19 3.60 42.26
CA LEU A 87 -22.71 2.66 43.29
C LEU A 87 -23.80 1.69 43.81
N GLU A 88 -25.08 1.95 43.52
CA GLU A 88 -26.23 1.15 43.97
C GLU A 88 -26.75 0.17 42.89
N GLU A 89 -26.08 0.04 41.73
CA GLU A 89 -26.45 -0.85 40.59
C GLU A 89 -27.85 -0.60 39.98
N GLU A 90 -28.61 0.40 40.45
CA GLU A 90 -29.90 0.75 39.86
C GLU A 90 -29.75 1.77 38.72
N GLU A 91 -29.93 1.30 37.49
CA GLU A 91 -29.88 2.13 36.28
C GLU A 91 -31.27 2.67 35.89
N TYR A 92 -31.41 4.00 35.83
CA TYR A 92 -32.63 4.68 35.36
C TYR A 92 -32.50 5.26 33.94
N THR A 93 -31.34 5.12 33.31
CA THR A 93 -31.07 5.61 31.95
C THR A 93 -31.29 4.52 30.90
N LEU A 94 -32.04 4.84 29.85
CA LEU A 94 -32.33 3.98 28.69
C LEU A 94 -31.77 4.62 27.41
N ALA A 95 -31.00 3.87 26.64
CA ALA A 95 -30.41 4.34 25.39
C ALA A 95 -31.36 4.05 24.21
N ALA A 96 -32.05 5.08 23.73
CA ALA A 96 -33.02 4.96 22.63
C ALA A 96 -32.35 4.62 21.29
N ARG A 97 -31.12 5.14 21.09
CA ARG A 97 -30.28 4.77 19.96
C ARG A 97 -29.63 3.39 20.21
N PRO A 98 -29.67 2.47 19.24
CA PRO A 98 -29.03 1.16 19.36
C PRO A 98 -27.55 1.23 19.67
N PRO A 99 -26.90 0.16 20.14
CA PRO A 99 -25.44 0.13 20.32
C PRO A 99 -24.71 0.30 18.98
N VAL A 100 -23.46 0.78 19.02
CA VAL A 100 -22.63 0.94 17.82
C VAL A 100 -22.21 -0.44 17.32
N ARG A 101 -22.90 -0.95 16.29
CA ARG A 101 -22.63 -2.25 15.64
C ARG A 101 -21.77 -2.12 14.38
N LEU A 102 -21.21 -0.94 14.14
CA LEU A 102 -20.42 -0.65 12.94
C LEU A 102 -19.19 -1.57 12.82
N ASN A 103 -18.58 -1.94 13.94
CA ASN A 103 -17.44 -2.87 13.99
C ASN A 103 -17.79 -4.27 13.46
N ASP A 104 -18.96 -4.79 13.81
CA ASP A 104 -19.42 -6.12 13.39
C ASP A 104 -19.65 -6.15 11.88
N VAL A 105 -20.29 -5.08 11.36
CA VAL A 105 -20.49 -4.89 9.93
C VAL A 105 -19.14 -4.79 9.23
N MET A 106 -18.24 -3.91 9.71
CA MET A 106 -16.90 -3.71 9.14
C MET A 106 -16.10 -5.02 9.07
N LEU A 107 -16.08 -5.81 10.15
CA LEU A 107 -15.39 -7.10 10.16
C LEU A 107 -15.98 -8.08 9.15
N LYS A 108 -17.32 -8.15 9.08
CA LYS A 108 -17.99 -9.01 8.10
C LYS A 108 -17.69 -8.60 6.67
N LEU A 109 -17.62 -7.30 6.37
CA LEU A 109 -17.26 -6.81 5.04
C LEU A 109 -15.80 -7.13 4.68
N VAL A 110 -14.86 -6.87 5.59
CA VAL A 110 -13.41 -7.13 5.40
C VAL A 110 -13.16 -8.62 5.13
N THR A 111 -13.87 -9.50 5.84
CA THR A 111 -13.79 -10.95 5.65
C THR A 111 -14.41 -11.41 4.31
N GLU A 112 -15.57 -10.88 3.92
CA GLU A 112 -16.19 -11.16 2.60
C GLU A 112 -15.32 -10.66 1.44
N LEU A 113 -14.67 -9.49 1.59
CA LEU A 113 -13.75 -8.91 0.61
C LEU A 113 -12.36 -9.56 0.62
N ARG A 114 -12.08 -10.46 1.56
CA ARG A 114 -10.78 -11.15 1.74
C ARG A 114 -9.60 -10.18 1.88
N TRP A 115 -9.79 -9.09 2.59
CA TRP A 115 -8.71 -8.14 2.86
C TRP A 115 -7.81 -8.70 3.97
N GLN A 116 -6.49 -8.71 3.73
CA GLN A 116 -5.48 -9.16 4.70
C GLN A 116 -4.70 -7.99 5.32
N LYS A 117 -4.53 -6.91 4.54
CA LYS A 117 -3.81 -5.69 4.93
C LYS A 117 -4.58 -4.47 4.47
N PHE A 118 -4.83 -3.50 5.34
CA PHE A 118 -5.57 -2.27 5.02
C PHE A 118 -5.30 -1.16 6.05
N ILE A 119 -5.69 0.08 5.71
CA ILE A 119 -5.57 1.26 6.57
C ILE A 119 -6.95 1.72 7.02
N VAL A 120 -7.09 2.13 8.27
CA VAL A 120 -8.29 2.81 8.79
C VAL A 120 -7.96 4.27 9.05
N PHE A 121 -8.60 5.15 8.29
CA PHE A 121 -8.55 6.60 8.50
C PHE A 121 -9.71 7.02 9.39
N TYR A 122 -9.42 7.77 10.44
CA TYR A 122 -10.44 8.27 11.36
C TYR A 122 -10.27 9.77 11.63
N ASP A 123 -11.41 10.42 11.84
CA ASP A 123 -11.50 11.87 12.08
C ASP A 123 -10.87 12.25 13.42
N SER A 124 -10.49 13.52 13.59
CA SER A 124 -10.00 14.03 14.87
C SER A 124 -11.03 13.91 15.99
N ASP A 125 -12.31 13.96 15.62
CA ASP A 125 -13.46 13.97 16.51
C ASP A 125 -13.96 12.53 16.81
N TYR A 126 -13.39 11.51 16.17
CA TYR A 126 -13.74 10.11 16.39
C TYR A 126 -12.97 9.51 17.58
N ASP A 127 -13.69 8.95 18.56
CA ASP A 127 -13.07 8.28 19.71
C ASP A 127 -12.54 6.89 19.34
N ILE A 128 -11.22 6.75 19.31
CA ILE A 128 -10.51 5.51 18.95
C ILE A 128 -10.90 4.30 19.80
N ARG A 129 -11.39 4.50 21.04
CA ARG A 129 -11.87 3.41 21.89
C ARG A 129 -13.02 2.64 21.24
N GLY A 130 -13.79 3.29 20.38
CA GLY A 130 -14.81 2.65 19.57
C GLY A 130 -14.29 1.52 18.67
N LEU A 131 -13.01 1.50 18.31
CA LEU A 131 -12.40 0.46 17.47
C LEU A 131 -11.76 -0.69 18.27
N GLN A 132 -11.72 -0.62 19.60
CA GLN A 132 -11.02 -1.63 20.41
C GLN A 132 -11.53 -3.05 20.12
N GLY A 133 -12.85 -3.25 20.13
CA GLY A 133 -13.46 -4.56 19.84
C GLY A 133 -13.20 -5.05 18.41
N PHE A 134 -13.12 -4.13 17.43
CA PHE A 134 -12.76 -4.47 16.06
C PHE A 134 -11.29 -4.91 15.95
N LEU A 135 -10.38 -4.18 16.59
CA LEU A 135 -8.94 -4.47 16.56
C LEU A 135 -8.62 -5.79 17.25
N ASP A 136 -9.29 -6.09 18.36
CA ASP A 136 -9.14 -7.38 19.06
C ASP A 136 -9.55 -8.55 18.18
N GLN A 137 -10.67 -8.42 17.45
CA GLN A 137 -11.14 -9.45 16.52
C GLN A 137 -10.26 -9.54 15.27
N ALA A 138 -9.81 -8.40 14.73
CA ALA A 138 -8.92 -8.35 13.57
C ALA A 138 -7.56 -9.02 13.87
N SER A 139 -7.01 -8.78 15.07
CA SER A 139 -5.79 -9.42 15.56
C SER A 139 -5.94 -10.94 15.65
N ARG A 140 -7.06 -11.44 16.19
CA ARG A 140 -7.36 -12.88 16.25
C ARG A 140 -7.45 -13.53 14.86
N LEU A 141 -7.90 -12.78 13.85
CA LEU A 141 -7.96 -13.23 12.46
C LEU A 141 -6.64 -13.06 11.69
N GLY A 142 -5.60 -12.49 12.32
CA GLY A 142 -4.31 -12.26 11.69
C GLY A 142 -4.29 -11.12 10.65
N LEU A 143 -5.21 -10.16 10.76
CA LEU A 143 -5.29 -9.03 9.84
C LEU A 143 -4.27 -7.93 10.19
N ASP A 144 -3.58 -7.40 9.18
CA ASP A 144 -2.64 -6.29 9.33
C ASP A 144 -3.37 -4.95 9.15
N VAL A 145 -3.67 -4.28 10.27
CA VAL A 145 -4.45 -3.04 10.32
C VAL A 145 -3.55 -1.88 10.73
N SER A 146 -3.45 -0.87 9.87
CA SER A 146 -2.79 0.41 10.20
C SER A 146 -3.82 1.48 10.52
N LEU A 147 -3.65 2.22 11.62
CA LEU A 147 -4.55 3.30 12.02
C LEU A 147 -3.92 4.65 11.67
N GLN A 148 -4.68 5.54 11.04
CA GLN A 148 -4.22 6.87 10.69
C GLN A 148 -5.24 7.93 11.10
N LYS A 149 -4.83 8.83 11.98
CA LYS A 149 -5.63 10.02 12.32
C LYS A 149 -5.56 11.01 11.17
N VAL A 150 -6.71 11.55 10.79
CA VAL A 150 -6.84 12.62 9.80
C VAL A 150 -7.17 13.93 10.52
N ASP A 151 -6.27 14.90 10.41
CA ASP A 151 -6.55 16.26 10.87
C ASP A 151 -7.41 17.00 9.84
N ARG A 152 -8.15 18.03 10.29
CA ARG A 152 -9.02 18.86 9.44
C ARG A 152 -8.31 19.53 8.25
N ASN A 153 -6.98 19.58 8.25
CA ASN A 153 -6.17 20.17 7.17
C ASN A 153 -5.45 19.09 6.35
N ILE A 154 -6.22 18.42 5.51
CA ILE A 154 -5.88 17.15 4.84
C ILE A 154 -4.70 17.28 3.87
N SER A 155 -4.54 18.43 3.21
CA SER A 155 -3.45 18.71 2.28
C SER A 155 -2.06 18.65 2.93
N ARG A 156 -1.96 18.92 4.25
CA ARG A 156 -0.70 18.74 4.99
C ARG A 156 -0.37 17.29 5.28
N VAL A 157 -1.38 16.42 5.45
CA VAL A 157 -1.18 15.00 5.77
C VAL A 157 -0.54 14.29 4.58
N PHE A 158 -1.11 14.47 3.37
CA PHE A 158 -0.56 13.90 2.15
C PHE A 158 0.79 14.53 1.78
N ALA A 159 0.92 15.86 1.84
CA ALA A 159 2.19 16.52 1.55
C ALA A 159 3.32 16.05 2.49
N ASN A 160 3.05 15.87 3.79
CA ASN A 160 4.04 15.35 4.73
C ASN A 160 4.35 13.86 4.49
N LEU A 161 3.36 13.03 4.17
CA LEU A 161 3.57 11.61 3.85
C LEU A 161 4.41 11.42 2.57
N PHE A 162 4.10 12.18 1.52
CA PHE A 162 4.82 12.11 0.23
C PHE A 162 6.22 12.71 0.29
N THR A 163 6.48 13.65 1.21
CA THR A 163 7.81 14.29 1.35
C THR A 163 8.75 13.57 2.30
N THR A 164 8.23 12.79 3.26
CA THR A 164 9.06 12.17 4.31
C THR A 164 9.40 10.70 4.05
N MET A 165 8.61 9.96 3.27
CA MET A 165 8.84 8.53 3.00
C MET A 165 9.77 8.28 1.82
N LYS A 166 10.61 7.25 1.93
CA LYS A 166 11.42 6.74 0.82
C LYS A 166 10.51 6.14 -0.27
N THR A 167 10.92 6.19 -1.53
CA THR A 167 10.09 5.80 -2.69
C THR A 167 9.59 4.35 -2.63
N GLU A 168 10.37 3.43 -2.07
CA GLU A 168 9.97 2.02 -1.88
C GLU A 168 8.89 1.86 -0.81
N GLU A 169 9.03 2.57 0.32
CA GLU A 169 8.02 2.62 1.38
C GLU A 169 6.76 3.31 0.89
N LEU A 170 6.91 4.34 0.05
CA LEU A 170 5.80 5.03 -0.59
C LEU A 170 5.06 4.13 -1.57
N ASN A 171 5.76 3.28 -2.32
CA ASN A 171 5.12 2.30 -3.21
C ASN A 171 4.36 1.22 -2.42
N ARG A 172 4.93 0.75 -1.30
CA ARG A 172 4.25 -0.18 -0.38
C ARG A 172 3.06 0.49 0.31
N TYR A 173 3.17 1.77 0.67
CA TYR A 173 2.09 2.58 1.22
C TYR A 173 0.98 2.79 0.19
N ARG A 174 1.32 3.09 -1.08
CA ARG A 174 0.39 3.20 -2.21
C ARG A 174 -0.39 1.91 -2.48
N ASP A 175 0.26 0.74 -2.40
CA ASP A 175 -0.45 -0.53 -2.57
C ASP A 175 -1.39 -0.82 -1.38
N THR A 176 -1.02 -0.38 -0.18
CA THR A 176 -1.88 -0.48 1.02
C THR A 176 -3.02 0.54 1.00
N LEU A 177 -2.80 1.74 0.44
CA LEU A 177 -3.81 2.79 0.25
C LEU A 177 -4.96 2.35 -0.67
N ARG A 178 -4.74 1.35 -1.54
CA ARG A 178 -5.82 0.72 -2.34
C ARG A 178 -6.88 0.03 -1.48
N ARG A 179 -6.64 -0.15 -0.18
CA ARG A 179 -7.57 -0.76 0.77
C ARG A 179 -7.64 0.12 2.00
N ALA A 180 -8.53 1.08 1.94
CA ALA A 180 -8.73 2.04 3.01
C ALA A 180 -10.18 1.99 3.51
N ILE A 181 -10.30 2.06 4.84
CA ILE A 181 -11.56 2.23 5.55
C ILE A 181 -11.61 3.67 6.05
N LEU A 182 -12.66 4.39 5.67
CA LEU A 182 -12.85 5.79 6.03
C LEU A 182 -13.93 5.92 7.12
N LEU A 183 -13.52 6.41 8.29
CA LEU A 183 -14.37 6.84 9.41
C LEU A 183 -14.27 8.37 9.55
N LEU A 184 -14.64 9.06 8.47
CA LEU A 184 -14.52 10.52 8.33
C LEU A 184 -15.91 11.14 8.15
N SER A 185 -16.04 12.43 8.45
CA SER A 185 -17.18 13.22 8.00
C SER A 185 -17.29 13.22 6.47
N PRO A 186 -18.51 13.37 5.87
CA PRO A 186 -18.67 13.40 4.41
C PRO A 186 -17.77 14.43 3.71
N ARG A 187 -17.61 15.60 4.32
CA ARG A 187 -16.70 16.66 3.83
C ARG A 187 -15.23 16.25 3.85
N GLY A 188 -14.78 15.62 4.94
CA GLY A 188 -13.41 15.11 5.04
C GLY A 188 -13.14 13.96 4.06
N ALA A 189 -14.15 13.12 3.81
CA ALA A 189 -14.07 12.04 2.84
C ALA A 189 -13.96 12.56 1.41
N GLN A 190 -14.75 13.57 1.03
CA GLN A 190 -14.69 14.17 -0.32
C GLN A 190 -13.29 14.66 -0.68
N THR A 191 -12.59 15.29 0.26
CA THR A 191 -11.21 15.74 0.06
C THR A 191 -10.18 14.59 0.00
N PHE A 192 -10.46 13.44 0.62
CA PHE A 192 -9.60 12.25 0.58
C PHE A 192 -9.79 11.44 -0.70
N ILE A 193 -11.03 11.41 -1.22
CA ILE A 193 -11.47 10.54 -2.32
C ILE A 193 -10.84 10.89 -3.67
N ASN A 194 -10.42 12.15 -3.86
CA ASN A 194 -9.73 12.60 -5.07
C ASN A 194 -8.31 12.00 -5.24
N GLU A 195 -7.70 11.46 -4.17
CA GLU A 195 -6.28 11.08 -4.16
C GLU A 195 -6.03 9.55 -4.24
N VAL A 196 -7.05 8.67 -4.14
CA VAL A 196 -6.84 7.20 -4.02
C VAL A 196 -7.93 6.35 -4.69
N SER A 197 -7.57 5.12 -5.08
CA SER A 197 -8.25 4.27 -6.08
C SER A 197 -9.18 3.13 -5.57
N ALA A 198 -9.40 2.91 -4.26
CA ALA A 198 -10.49 2.02 -3.79
C ALA A 198 -10.84 2.22 -2.30
N TRP A 199 -12.14 2.34 -1.98
CA TRP A 199 -12.65 2.82 -0.70
C TRP A 199 -13.74 1.94 -0.09
N LEU A 200 -13.70 1.77 1.22
CA LEU A 200 -14.85 1.37 2.05
C LEU A 200 -15.17 2.54 2.99
N PHE A 201 -16.23 3.26 2.67
CA PHE A 201 -16.69 4.43 3.41
C PHE A 201 -17.81 4.03 4.36
N LEU A 202 -17.61 4.27 5.66
CA LEU A 202 -18.59 3.98 6.70
C LEU A 202 -19.09 5.31 7.25
N SER A 203 -20.34 5.66 6.96
CA SER A 203 -21.02 6.74 7.67
C SER A 203 -22.46 6.35 7.99
N SER A 204 -22.79 6.36 9.27
CA SER A 204 -24.15 6.07 9.73
C SER A 204 -25.16 7.15 9.31
N GLU A 205 -24.68 8.35 8.96
CA GLU A 205 -25.51 9.53 8.66
C GLU A 205 -25.01 10.18 7.36
N ILE A 206 -25.34 9.59 6.21
CA ILE A 206 -25.03 10.15 4.88
C ILE A 206 -26.28 10.19 4.00
N THR A 207 -26.48 11.32 3.30
CA THR A 207 -27.62 11.56 2.40
C THR A 207 -27.38 11.03 0.98
N ASP A 208 -28.45 10.77 0.21
CA ASP A 208 -28.33 10.30 -1.18
C ASP A 208 -27.52 11.26 -2.07
N ASN A 209 -27.69 12.57 -1.89
CA ASN A 209 -26.96 13.59 -2.66
C ASN A 209 -25.45 13.56 -2.35
N GLU A 210 -25.08 13.45 -1.07
CA GLU A 210 -23.67 13.33 -0.66
C GLU A 210 -23.04 12.04 -1.19
N ILE A 211 -23.78 10.92 -1.18
CA ILE A 211 -23.30 9.65 -1.76
C ILE A 211 -23.00 9.83 -3.25
N LEU A 212 -23.91 10.44 -4.00
CA LEU A 212 -23.73 10.66 -5.44
C LEU A 212 -22.53 11.56 -5.72
N GLU A 213 -22.35 12.62 -4.95
CA GLU A 213 -21.20 13.53 -5.07
C GLU A 213 -19.86 12.81 -4.77
N LEU A 214 -19.82 11.99 -3.72
CA LEU A 214 -18.64 11.16 -3.39
C LEU A 214 -18.36 10.11 -4.47
N VAL A 215 -19.40 9.52 -5.06
CA VAL A 215 -19.26 8.50 -6.11
C VAL A 215 -18.80 9.09 -7.44
N HIS A 216 -19.27 10.29 -7.81
CA HIS A 216 -18.81 11.00 -9.00
C HIS A 216 -17.36 11.49 -8.88
N SER A 217 -16.93 11.88 -7.66
CA SER A 217 -15.56 12.30 -7.38
C SER A 217 -14.58 11.14 -7.20
N ALA A 218 -15.05 9.97 -6.76
CA ALA A 218 -14.20 8.81 -6.59
C ALA A 218 -13.65 8.31 -7.92
N LEU A 219 -12.34 8.11 -8.02
CA LEU A 219 -11.70 7.41 -9.15
C LEU A 219 -11.93 5.89 -9.04
N GLY A 220 -11.99 5.37 -7.81
CA GLY A 220 -12.05 3.95 -7.49
C GLY A 220 -13.42 3.31 -7.31
N ARG A 221 -13.43 2.03 -6.93
CA ARG A 221 -14.62 1.35 -6.40
C ARG A 221 -14.88 1.86 -4.98
N MET A 222 -16.11 2.30 -4.71
CA MET A 222 -16.52 2.76 -3.39
C MET A 222 -17.64 1.87 -2.86
N THR A 223 -17.51 1.43 -1.61
CA THR A 223 -18.58 0.76 -0.87
C THR A 223 -19.02 1.67 0.26
N VAL A 224 -20.30 2.02 0.32
CA VAL A 224 -20.88 2.89 1.35
C VAL A 224 -21.75 2.07 2.27
N ILE A 225 -21.57 2.21 3.58
CA ILE A 225 -22.51 1.69 4.58
C ILE A 225 -23.29 2.86 5.17
N ARG A 226 -24.61 2.75 5.15
CA ARG A 226 -25.51 3.72 5.82
C ARG A 226 -26.57 3.01 6.65
N GLN A 227 -27.02 3.66 7.71
CA GLN A 227 -28.14 3.18 8.52
C GLN A 227 -29.46 3.39 7.75
N ILE A 228 -30.34 2.39 7.80
CA ILE A 228 -31.67 2.47 7.20
C ILE A 228 -32.76 2.17 8.23
N PHE A 229 -33.96 2.65 7.91
CA PHE A 229 -35.16 2.38 8.68
C PHE A 229 -36.18 1.62 7.84
N PRO A 230 -36.87 0.61 8.42
CA PRO A 230 -37.82 -0.20 7.69
C PRO A 230 -39.06 0.62 7.27
N LEU A 231 -39.18 0.88 5.96
CA LEU A 231 -40.37 1.51 5.38
C LEU A 231 -41.56 0.53 5.41
N SER A 232 -42.76 1.06 5.65
CA SER A 232 -44.00 0.26 5.58
C SER A 232 -44.17 -0.28 4.16
N ARG A 233 -44.41 -1.60 4.01
CA ARG A 233 -44.67 -2.22 2.71
C ARG A 233 -46.03 -1.82 2.12
N ASP A 234 -46.98 -1.39 2.96
CA ASP A 234 -48.32 -1.01 2.52
C ASP A 234 -48.44 0.48 2.17
N ASN A 235 -48.71 0.77 0.90
CA ASN A 235 -48.91 2.13 0.39
C ASN A 235 -50.10 2.85 1.06
N ASN A 236 -51.12 2.12 1.52
CA ASN A 236 -52.34 2.69 2.11
C ASN A 236 -52.23 3.01 3.62
N GLN A 237 -51.16 2.60 4.30
CA GLN A 237 -50.93 2.84 5.74
C GLN A 237 -49.55 3.46 6.01
N ARG A 238 -48.98 4.21 5.06
CA ARG A 238 -47.63 4.80 5.23
C ARG A 238 -47.50 5.63 6.51
N CYS A 239 -48.52 6.42 6.84
CA CYS A 239 -48.50 7.36 7.97
C CYS A 239 -49.37 6.95 9.16
N MET A 240 -49.78 5.68 9.19
CA MET A 240 -50.49 5.10 10.31
C MET A 240 -49.70 3.89 10.80
N ARG A 241 -49.25 3.91 12.06
CA ARG A 241 -48.53 2.78 12.69
C ARG A 241 -49.26 2.38 13.96
N ASN A 242 -49.79 1.16 14.04
CA ASN A 242 -50.53 0.66 15.22
C ASN A 242 -51.56 1.68 15.77
N ASN A 243 -52.45 2.19 14.90
CA ASN A 243 -53.45 3.24 15.21
C ASN A 243 -52.90 4.63 15.61
N HIS A 244 -51.58 4.83 15.60
CA HIS A 244 -50.96 6.16 15.75
C HIS A 244 -50.85 6.85 14.39
N ARG A 245 -51.37 8.08 14.31
CA ARG A 245 -51.27 8.91 13.10
C ARG A 245 -49.99 9.73 13.15
N ILE A 246 -49.06 9.40 12.26
CA ILE A 246 -47.85 10.19 12.02
C ILE A 246 -48.23 11.37 11.12
N SER A 247 -47.62 12.54 11.38
CA SER A 247 -47.79 13.71 10.50
C SER A 247 -47.40 13.35 9.07
N SER A 248 -48.21 13.75 8.09
CA SER A 248 -47.92 13.51 6.67
C SER A 248 -46.58 14.14 6.26
N LEU A 249 -46.23 15.30 6.82
CA LEU A 249 -44.95 15.97 6.62
C LEU A 249 -43.74 15.12 7.03
N LEU A 250 -43.90 14.29 8.05
CA LEU A 250 -42.85 13.44 8.61
C LEU A 250 -42.92 12.00 8.08
N CYS A 251 -43.73 11.73 7.07
CA CYS A 251 -43.98 10.35 6.64
C CYS A 251 -44.08 10.22 5.13
N ASP A 252 -44.47 11.29 4.42
CA ASP A 252 -44.54 11.28 2.97
C ASP A 252 -43.13 11.32 2.35
N PRO A 253 -42.70 10.27 1.62
CA PRO A 253 -41.42 10.28 0.93
C PRO A 253 -41.35 11.30 -0.21
N GLN A 254 -42.49 11.81 -0.71
CA GLN A 254 -42.49 12.81 -1.80
C GLN A 254 -42.11 14.22 -1.33
N GLU A 255 -42.31 14.54 -0.05
CA GLU A 255 -41.97 15.85 0.51
C GLU A 255 -40.50 15.95 0.98
N GLY A 256 -39.75 14.84 0.98
CA GLY A 256 -38.30 14.80 1.25
C GLY A 256 -37.85 15.19 2.67
N TYR A 257 -38.75 15.66 3.54
CA TYR A 257 -38.43 16.16 4.89
C TYR A 257 -37.79 15.09 5.79
N LEU A 258 -38.21 13.83 5.68
CA LEU A 258 -37.62 12.73 6.44
C LEU A 258 -36.16 12.45 6.09
N GLN A 259 -35.77 12.64 4.83
CA GLN A 259 -34.41 12.39 4.36
C GLN A 259 -33.44 13.51 4.76
N MET A 260 -33.97 14.70 5.11
CA MET A 260 -33.18 15.83 5.60
C MET A 260 -33.02 15.85 7.14
N LEU A 261 -33.82 15.07 7.86
CA LEU A 261 -33.76 15.03 9.32
C LEU A 261 -32.56 14.19 9.79
N GLN A 262 -31.82 14.71 10.76
CA GLN A 262 -30.79 13.96 11.45
C GLN A 262 -31.40 12.72 12.10
N VAL A 263 -30.67 11.60 12.04
CA VAL A 263 -31.09 10.31 12.61
C VAL A 263 -31.41 10.46 14.11
N SER A 264 -30.76 11.38 14.83
CA SER A 264 -31.00 11.67 16.25
C SER A 264 -32.42 12.19 16.50
N ASN A 265 -32.94 13.03 15.60
CA ASN A 265 -34.28 13.59 15.71
C ASN A 265 -35.36 12.50 15.52
N LEU A 266 -35.09 11.49 14.69
CA LEU A 266 -36.02 10.35 14.50
C LEU A 266 -36.14 9.52 15.78
N TYR A 267 -35.02 9.22 16.44
CA TYR A 267 -35.03 8.53 17.73
C TYR A 267 -35.65 9.38 18.85
N LEU A 268 -35.50 10.71 18.78
CA LEU A 268 -36.13 11.62 19.73
C LEU A 268 -37.66 11.56 19.62
N TYR A 269 -38.19 11.57 18.39
CA TYR A 269 -39.62 11.40 18.13
C TYR A 269 -40.15 10.08 18.71
N ASP A 270 -39.46 8.96 18.43
CA ASP A 270 -39.85 7.65 18.92
C ASP A 270 -39.72 7.54 20.45
N SER A 271 -38.75 8.22 21.07
CA SER A 271 -38.61 8.28 22.53
C SER A 271 -39.82 8.96 23.19
N VAL A 272 -40.30 10.06 22.62
CA VAL A 272 -41.51 10.75 23.10
C VAL A 272 -42.76 9.88 22.89
N LEU A 273 -42.85 9.18 21.76
CA LEU A 273 -43.94 8.24 21.48
C LEU A 273 -43.95 7.07 22.49
N MET A 274 -42.78 6.55 22.85
CA MET A 274 -42.62 5.49 23.86
C MET A 274 -43.13 5.99 25.22
N LEU A 275 -42.72 7.19 25.64
CA LEU A 275 -43.18 7.79 26.89
C LEU A 275 -44.69 8.03 26.91
N ALA A 276 -45.26 8.53 25.82
CA ALA A 276 -46.70 8.74 25.71
C ALA A 276 -47.48 7.43 25.87
N ASN A 277 -46.99 6.33 25.28
CA ASN A 277 -47.60 5.01 25.41
C ASN A 277 -47.43 4.44 26.83
N ALA A 278 -46.24 4.57 27.43
CA ALA A 278 -46.01 4.15 28.82
C ALA A 278 -46.91 4.91 29.80
N PHE A 279 -47.07 6.23 29.61
CA PHE A 279 -47.96 7.05 30.42
C PHE A 279 -49.44 6.66 30.23
N HIS A 280 -49.86 6.43 28.99
CA HIS A 280 -51.21 5.96 28.69
C HIS A 280 -51.53 4.64 29.40
N ARG A 281 -50.63 3.66 29.36
CA ARG A 281 -50.77 2.38 30.08
C ARG A 281 -50.87 2.57 31.59
N LYS A 282 -50.08 3.47 32.18
CA LYS A 282 -50.17 3.79 33.61
C LYS A 282 -51.52 4.39 34.01
N LEU A 283 -52.11 5.21 33.14
CA LEU A 283 -53.44 5.77 33.35
C LEU A 283 -54.52 4.68 33.26
N GLU A 284 -54.42 3.77 32.29
CA GLU A 284 -55.35 2.63 32.15
C GLU A 284 -55.28 1.67 33.34
N ASP A 285 -54.06 1.33 33.78
CA ASP A 285 -53.81 0.43 34.91
C ASP A 285 -54.20 1.04 36.27
N ARG A 286 -54.50 2.35 36.33
CA ARG A 286 -54.75 3.13 37.55
C ARG A 286 -53.61 3.06 38.59
N LYS A 287 -52.41 2.65 38.17
CA LYS A 287 -51.19 2.52 38.99
C LYS A 287 -50.27 3.74 38.80
N TRP A 288 -50.85 4.92 38.64
CA TRP A 288 -50.11 6.16 38.45
C TRP A 288 -49.62 6.71 39.79
N HIS A 289 -48.43 7.30 39.80
CA HIS A 289 -47.87 8.00 40.96
C HIS A 289 -47.79 9.50 40.65
N SER A 290 -48.10 10.35 41.64
CA SER A 290 -47.97 11.79 41.50
C SER A 290 -46.52 12.21 41.26
N MET A 291 -46.35 13.24 40.43
CA MET A 291 -45.07 13.91 40.22
C MET A 291 -44.57 14.51 41.54
N ALA A 292 -43.26 14.47 41.76
CA ALA A 292 -42.61 15.06 42.93
C ALA A 292 -41.68 16.19 42.49
N SER A 293 -41.73 17.32 43.20
CA SER A 293 -40.74 18.39 43.07
C SER A 293 -39.47 17.97 43.79
N LEU A 294 -38.37 17.80 43.05
CA LEU A 294 -37.09 17.35 43.57
C LEU A 294 -36.04 18.46 43.50
N ASN A 295 -35.25 18.62 44.56
CA ASN A 295 -34.17 19.60 44.60
C ASN A 295 -32.81 18.90 44.50
N CYS A 296 -32.10 19.14 43.41
CA CYS A 296 -30.78 18.57 43.14
C CYS A 296 -29.68 18.94 44.13
N MET A 297 -29.75 20.13 44.72
CA MET A 297 -28.67 20.69 45.53
C MET A 297 -28.77 20.28 47.00
N ARG A 298 -29.94 19.81 47.45
CA ARG A 298 -30.19 19.42 48.84
C ARG A 298 -29.90 17.93 49.03
N LYS A 299 -28.94 17.62 49.91
CA LYS A 299 -28.58 16.23 50.28
C LYS A 299 -29.71 15.43 50.94
N SER A 300 -30.74 16.08 51.48
CA SER A 300 -31.89 15.45 52.14
C SER A 300 -33.08 15.20 51.21
N THR A 301 -32.98 15.54 49.93
CA THR A 301 -34.04 15.28 48.95
C THR A 301 -34.23 13.77 48.81
N LYS A 302 -35.46 13.29 49.03
CA LYS A 302 -35.80 11.89 48.81
C LYS A 302 -36.04 11.64 47.32
N PRO A 303 -35.51 10.54 46.75
CA PRO A 303 -35.80 10.16 45.37
C PRO A 303 -37.30 9.95 45.12
N TRP A 304 -37.72 10.01 43.85
CA TRP A 304 -39.13 9.82 43.50
C TRP A 304 -39.55 8.35 43.61
N ASN A 305 -40.53 8.06 44.47
CA ASN A 305 -41.05 6.71 44.69
C ASN A 305 -41.70 6.07 43.44
N GLY A 306 -42.19 6.89 42.49
CA GLY A 306 -42.83 6.42 41.26
C GLY A 306 -41.85 6.04 40.15
N GLY A 307 -40.57 6.38 40.30
CA GLY A 307 -39.53 6.24 39.28
C GLY A 307 -39.40 4.83 38.72
N ARG A 308 -39.16 3.86 39.59
CA ARG A 308 -38.98 2.45 39.20
C ARG A 308 -40.22 1.90 38.51
N SER A 309 -41.39 2.18 39.06
CA SER A 309 -42.67 1.75 38.49
C SER A 309 -42.86 2.27 37.06
N MET A 310 -42.47 3.53 36.80
CA MET A 310 -42.52 4.13 35.47
C MET A 310 -41.46 3.52 34.53
N LEU A 311 -40.22 3.37 34.98
CA LEU A 311 -39.12 2.76 34.23
C LEU A 311 -39.46 1.35 33.74
N GLU A 312 -39.99 0.50 34.63
CA GLU A 312 -40.42 -0.87 34.29
C GLU A 312 -41.55 -0.89 33.25
N THR A 313 -42.39 0.14 33.22
CA THR A 313 -43.47 0.26 32.22
C THR A 313 -42.92 0.68 30.87
N ILE A 314 -41.88 1.52 30.86
CA ILE A 314 -41.15 1.89 29.64
C ILE A 314 -40.39 0.67 29.09
N LYS A 315 -39.67 -0.08 29.94
CA LYS A 315 -38.93 -1.29 29.52
C LYS A 315 -39.86 -2.38 28.95
N LYS A 316 -41.05 -2.58 29.53
CA LYS A 316 -42.08 -3.51 29.02
C LYS A 316 -42.86 -2.97 27.80
N GLY A 317 -42.64 -1.70 27.46
CA GLY A 317 -43.24 -1.05 26.31
C GLY A 317 -42.57 -1.48 24.99
N HIS A 318 -43.37 -1.63 23.95
CA HIS A 318 -42.87 -1.70 22.57
C HIS A 318 -43.68 -0.74 21.72
N ILE A 319 -43.01 -0.05 20.79
CA ILE A 319 -43.65 0.85 19.82
C ILE A 319 -43.15 0.57 18.41
N THR A 320 -43.96 0.98 17.43
CA THR A 320 -43.59 1.01 16.01
C THR A 320 -43.61 2.47 15.54
N GLY A 321 -42.45 3.10 15.52
CA GLY A 321 -42.27 4.52 15.21
C GLY A 321 -41.67 4.79 13.83
N LEU A 322 -40.98 5.93 13.70
CA LEU A 322 -40.26 6.33 12.49
C LEU A 322 -38.99 5.48 12.26
N THR A 323 -38.35 5.02 13.34
CA THR A 323 -37.14 4.20 13.28
C THR A 323 -37.41 2.70 13.15
N GLY A 324 -38.69 2.30 13.16
CA GLY A 324 -39.11 0.90 13.16
C GLY A 324 -39.60 0.47 14.54
N VAL A 325 -39.25 -0.75 14.95
CA VAL A 325 -39.59 -1.27 16.29
C VAL A 325 -38.60 -0.70 17.29
N MET A 326 -39.11 -0.12 18.38
CA MET A 326 -38.31 0.30 19.52
C MET A 326 -38.79 -0.45 20.77
N GLU A 327 -37.86 -1.15 21.40
CA GLU A 327 -37.99 -1.83 22.69
C GLU A 327 -36.68 -1.66 23.47
N PHE A 328 -36.71 -1.84 24.78
CA PHE A 328 -35.51 -1.82 25.62
C PHE A 328 -35.29 -3.19 26.23
N ARG A 329 -34.07 -3.73 26.09
CA ARG A 329 -33.66 -4.96 26.78
C ARG A 329 -33.31 -4.66 28.24
N GLU A 330 -32.93 -5.71 28.98
CA GLU A 330 -32.52 -5.59 30.39
C GLU A 330 -31.36 -4.60 30.57
N ASP A 331 -30.44 -4.56 29.59
CA ASP A 331 -29.29 -3.65 29.49
C ASP A 331 -29.67 -2.17 29.17
N GLY A 332 -30.97 -1.88 29.07
CA GLY A 332 -31.47 -0.53 28.82
C GLY A 332 -31.23 -0.02 27.40
N ALA A 333 -30.77 -0.85 26.46
CA ALA A 333 -30.48 -0.46 25.09
C ALA A 333 -31.51 -1.01 24.09
N ASN A 334 -31.74 -0.25 23.01
CA ASN A 334 -32.53 -0.71 21.87
C ASN A 334 -31.70 -1.66 20.98
N PRO A 335 -32.12 -2.91 20.74
CA PRO A 335 -31.31 -3.86 19.98
C PRO A 335 -31.43 -3.71 18.45
N TYR A 336 -32.46 -3.02 17.95
CA TYR A 336 -32.82 -3.07 16.53
C TYR A 336 -32.07 -2.02 15.72
N VAL A 337 -31.19 -2.47 14.84
CA VAL A 337 -30.50 -1.61 13.87
C VAL A 337 -30.32 -2.33 12.55
N GLN A 338 -30.57 -1.61 11.46
CA GLN A 338 -30.40 -2.10 10.09
C GLN A 338 -29.46 -1.18 9.32
N PHE A 339 -28.55 -1.78 8.57
CA PHE A 339 -27.66 -1.08 7.65
C PHE A 339 -27.91 -1.57 6.23
N GLU A 340 -27.74 -0.67 5.27
CA GLU A 340 -27.59 -1.08 3.89
C GLU A 340 -26.18 -0.80 3.39
N ILE A 341 -25.73 -1.70 2.53
CA ILE A 341 -24.41 -1.67 1.94
C ILE A 341 -24.60 -1.39 0.46
N LEU A 342 -24.12 -0.24 0.04
CA LEU A 342 -24.17 0.27 -1.31
C LEU A 342 -22.80 0.12 -1.96
N GLY A 343 -22.78 -0.17 -3.25
CA GLY A 343 -21.55 -0.23 -4.04
C GLY A 343 -21.70 0.55 -5.33
N THR A 344 -20.61 1.13 -5.79
CA THR A 344 -20.53 1.76 -7.11
C THR A 344 -20.75 0.73 -8.21
N SER A 345 -21.62 1.06 -9.16
CA SER A 345 -21.87 0.35 -10.40
C SER A 345 -21.56 1.27 -11.56
N TYR A 346 -20.98 0.75 -12.63
CA TYR A 346 -20.83 1.50 -13.87
C TYR A 346 -22.08 1.25 -14.73
N SER A 347 -22.73 2.32 -15.17
CA SER A 347 -23.84 2.27 -16.12
C SER A 347 -23.41 2.96 -17.42
N GLU A 348 -23.64 2.30 -18.57
CA GLU A 348 -23.21 2.80 -19.89
C GLU A 348 -23.84 4.15 -20.26
N THR A 349 -25.02 4.48 -19.71
CA THR A 349 -25.80 5.66 -20.11
C THR A 349 -25.69 6.87 -19.17
N PHE A 350 -25.34 6.67 -17.89
CA PHE A 350 -25.38 7.73 -16.87
C PHE A 350 -24.08 7.91 -16.06
N GLY A 351 -23.03 7.11 -16.33
CA GLY A 351 -21.78 7.17 -15.58
C GLY A 351 -21.76 6.28 -14.35
N LYS A 352 -21.07 6.70 -13.28
CA LYS A 352 -20.98 5.95 -12.01
C LYS A 352 -22.28 6.12 -11.23
N ASP A 353 -22.97 5.01 -10.99
CA ASP A 353 -24.21 4.95 -10.21
C ASP A 353 -24.01 4.09 -8.96
N VAL A 354 -25.00 4.06 -8.07
CA VAL A 354 -24.94 3.35 -6.80
C VAL A 354 -26.01 2.29 -6.73
N ARG A 355 -25.60 1.04 -6.50
CA ARG A 355 -26.51 -0.08 -6.31
C ARG A 355 -26.42 -0.66 -4.90
N ARG A 356 -27.56 -1.10 -4.38
CA ARG A 356 -27.59 -1.84 -3.11
C ARG A 356 -27.06 -3.25 -3.31
N LEU A 357 -25.98 -3.59 -2.60
CA LEU A 357 -25.33 -4.90 -2.66
C LEU A 357 -25.90 -5.85 -1.61
N ALA A 358 -26.09 -5.36 -0.39
CA ALA A 358 -26.55 -6.17 0.73
C ALA A 358 -27.26 -5.33 1.80
N THR A 359 -27.95 -6.00 2.70
CA THR A 359 -28.54 -5.44 3.92
C THR A 359 -27.96 -6.18 5.12
N TRP A 360 -27.75 -5.50 6.24
CA TRP A 360 -27.31 -6.12 7.48
C TRP A 360 -28.29 -5.78 8.58
N ASP A 361 -28.65 -6.79 9.36
CA ASP A 361 -29.61 -6.70 10.47
C ASP A 361 -28.94 -7.21 11.76
N SER A 362 -29.26 -6.60 12.91
CA SER A 362 -28.69 -7.00 14.20
C SER A 362 -29.03 -8.44 14.61
N GLU A 363 -30.16 -8.99 14.17
CA GLU A 363 -30.56 -10.37 14.47
C GLU A 363 -30.14 -11.36 13.37
N LYS A 364 -30.35 -10.99 12.10
CA LYS A 364 -30.16 -11.90 10.96
C LYS A 364 -28.77 -11.81 10.32
N GLY A 365 -27.97 -10.82 10.68
CA GLY A 365 -26.66 -10.57 10.10
C GLY A 365 -26.74 -10.09 8.66
N LEU A 366 -25.70 -10.41 7.86
CA LEU A 366 -25.61 -9.98 6.46
C LEU A 366 -26.56 -10.79 5.57
N ASN A 367 -27.50 -10.10 4.93
CA ASN A 367 -28.39 -10.62 3.90
C ASN A 367 -28.02 -10.01 2.53
N GLY A 368 -27.41 -10.83 1.67
CA GLY A 368 -26.85 -10.44 0.38
C GLY A 368 -25.42 -10.93 0.20
N SER A 369 -24.78 -10.56 -0.91
CA SER A 369 -23.35 -10.83 -1.13
C SER A 369 -22.68 -9.61 -1.73
N LEU A 370 -21.48 -9.30 -1.24
CA LEU A 370 -20.61 -8.25 -1.80
C LEU A 370 -19.80 -8.76 -2.99
N GLN A 371 -19.77 -10.07 -3.21
CA GLN A 371 -19.19 -10.61 -4.41
C GLN A 371 -20.03 -10.10 -5.57
N GLU A 372 -19.41 -9.25 -6.38
CA GLU A 372 -19.88 -9.07 -7.75
C GLU A 372 -20.10 -10.46 -8.30
N ARG A 373 -21.33 -10.73 -8.77
CA ARG A 373 -21.51 -11.77 -9.78
C ARG A 373 -20.37 -11.54 -10.74
N ARG A 374 -19.49 -12.55 -10.88
CA ARG A 374 -18.34 -12.49 -11.78
C ARG A 374 -18.83 -11.79 -13.05
N LEU A 375 -18.04 -10.87 -13.60
CA LEU A 375 -18.20 -10.39 -14.98
C LEU A 375 -18.10 -11.54 -16.02
N GLY A 376 -18.50 -12.77 -15.67
CA GLY A 376 -18.40 -13.99 -16.45
C GLY A 376 -19.63 -14.23 -17.33
N SER A 377 -20.41 -13.20 -17.66
CA SER A 377 -21.49 -13.33 -18.63
C SER A 377 -21.72 -12.10 -19.52
N ASP A 378 -21.27 -10.89 -19.16
CA ASP A 378 -21.58 -9.68 -19.94
C ASP A 378 -20.75 -9.50 -21.21
N LEU A 379 -19.60 -10.18 -21.33
CA LEU A 379 -18.76 -10.09 -22.53
C LEU A 379 -19.01 -11.23 -23.54
N GLN A 380 -19.96 -12.12 -23.25
CA GLN A 380 -20.26 -13.25 -24.14
C GLN A 380 -20.86 -12.76 -25.47
N GLY A 381 -20.12 -12.98 -26.57
CA GLY A 381 -20.55 -12.60 -27.91
C GLY A 381 -20.09 -11.22 -28.39
N LEU A 382 -19.43 -10.43 -27.55
CA LEU A 382 -18.78 -9.18 -27.99
C LEU A 382 -17.50 -9.47 -28.78
N THR A 383 -17.22 -8.66 -29.80
CA THR A 383 -15.98 -8.72 -30.58
C THR A 383 -15.19 -7.45 -30.34
N LEU A 384 -14.06 -7.57 -29.63
CA LEU A 384 -13.20 -6.44 -29.25
C LEU A 384 -12.12 -6.18 -30.30
N LYS A 385 -11.87 -4.91 -30.61
CA LYS A 385 -10.74 -4.50 -31.45
C LYS A 385 -9.48 -4.33 -30.61
N VAL A 386 -8.47 -5.15 -30.89
CA VAL A 386 -7.24 -5.20 -30.12
C VAL A 386 -6.09 -4.61 -30.93
N VAL A 387 -5.49 -3.53 -30.43
CA VAL A 387 -4.28 -2.95 -31.04
C VAL A 387 -3.02 -3.54 -30.42
N THR A 388 -2.01 -3.78 -31.25
CA THR A 388 -0.73 -4.33 -30.80
C THR A 388 0.48 -3.70 -31.49
N VAL A 389 1.66 -3.89 -30.91
CA VAL A 389 2.98 -3.56 -31.48
C VAL A 389 3.81 -4.85 -31.49
N LEU A 390 4.51 -5.08 -32.60
CA LEU A 390 5.36 -6.24 -32.80
C LEU A 390 6.63 -6.11 -31.95
N GLU A 391 6.83 -7.07 -31.05
CA GLU A 391 7.99 -7.13 -30.16
C GLU A 391 8.23 -8.60 -29.78
N GLU A 392 9.41 -9.14 -30.09
CA GLU A 392 9.72 -10.54 -29.79
C GLU A 392 10.16 -10.69 -28.32
N PRO A 393 9.70 -11.72 -27.57
CA PRO A 393 8.80 -12.83 -27.95
C PRO A 393 7.31 -12.59 -27.60
N PHE A 394 6.90 -11.35 -27.35
CA PHE A 394 5.55 -11.00 -26.90
C PHE A 394 4.51 -11.10 -28.00
N VAL A 395 4.81 -10.50 -29.15
CA VAL A 395 3.94 -10.45 -30.32
C VAL A 395 4.81 -10.56 -31.58
N MET A 396 4.68 -11.70 -32.25
CA MET A 396 5.37 -12.07 -33.48
C MET A 396 4.33 -12.36 -34.56
N VAL A 397 4.71 -12.15 -35.82
CA VAL A 397 3.90 -12.60 -36.95
C VAL A 397 4.18 -14.09 -37.16
N ALA A 398 3.12 -14.91 -37.19
CA ALA A 398 3.25 -16.31 -37.57
C ALA A 398 3.53 -16.41 -39.08
N GLU A 399 4.30 -17.41 -39.49
CA GLU A 399 4.56 -17.64 -40.91
C GLU A 399 3.24 -17.96 -41.61
N ASN A 400 2.82 -17.09 -42.53
CA ASN A 400 1.59 -17.26 -43.27
C ASN A 400 1.86 -18.04 -44.55
N ILE A 401 1.06 -19.08 -44.77
CA ILE A 401 0.85 -19.68 -46.09
C ILE A 401 0.03 -18.67 -46.92
N LEU A 402 0.48 -18.39 -48.15
CA LEU A 402 -0.08 -17.36 -49.03
C LEU A 402 -1.62 -17.41 -49.08
N GLY A 403 -2.30 -16.32 -48.67
CA GLY A 403 -3.76 -16.17 -48.75
C GLY A 403 -4.54 -16.23 -47.43
N GLN A 404 -3.91 -16.54 -46.29
CA GLN A 404 -4.56 -16.47 -44.97
C GLN A 404 -4.35 -15.12 -44.26
N PRO A 405 -5.29 -14.70 -43.38
CA PRO A 405 -5.11 -13.49 -42.56
C PRO A 405 -3.85 -13.61 -41.69
N LYS A 406 -3.18 -12.47 -41.42
CA LYS A 406 -1.99 -12.42 -40.56
C LYS A 406 -2.32 -13.01 -39.19
N ARG A 407 -1.75 -14.16 -38.87
CA ARG A 407 -1.82 -14.73 -37.52
C ARG A 407 -0.69 -14.14 -36.68
N TYR A 408 -1.02 -13.72 -35.47
CA TYR A 408 -0.05 -13.29 -34.47
C TYR A 408 0.19 -14.45 -33.49
N LYS A 409 1.43 -14.59 -33.01
CA LYS A 409 1.84 -15.58 -32.01
C LYS A 409 2.75 -14.91 -30.98
N GLY A 410 2.83 -15.44 -29.76
CA GLY A 410 3.74 -14.93 -28.73
C GLY A 410 3.08 -14.82 -27.36
N PHE A 411 3.88 -14.49 -26.36
CA PHE A 411 3.45 -14.53 -24.96
C PHE A 411 2.21 -13.65 -24.67
N SER A 412 2.17 -12.43 -25.22
CA SER A 412 1.01 -11.55 -25.04
C SER A 412 -0.23 -12.10 -25.74
N ILE A 413 -0.08 -12.77 -26.87
CA ILE A 413 -1.20 -13.38 -27.60
C ILE A 413 -1.77 -14.57 -26.82
N ASP A 414 -0.92 -15.41 -26.24
CA ASP A 414 -1.36 -16.54 -25.41
C ASP A 414 -2.16 -16.06 -24.18
N VAL A 415 -1.75 -14.93 -23.59
CA VAL A 415 -2.49 -14.27 -22.50
C VAL A 415 -3.86 -13.76 -23.00
N LEU A 416 -3.91 -13.12 -24.17
CA LEU A 416 -5.16 -12.64 -24.76
C LEU A 416 -6.13 -13.79 -25.03
N ASP A 417 -5.63 -14.91 -25.56
CA ASP A 417 -6.43 -16.11 -25.82
C ASP A 417 -6.98 -16.74 -24.54
N ALA A 418 -6.17 -16.81 -23.49
CA ALA A 418 -6.61 -17.28 -22.17
C ALA A 418 -7.70 -16.36 -21.58
N LEU A 419 -7.57 -15.04 -21.74
CA LEU A 419 -8.58 -14.07 -21.31
C LEU A 419 -9.87 -14.20 -22.11
N ALA A 420 -9.77 -14.28 -23.44
CA ALA A 420 -10.90 -14.46 -24.34
C ALA A 420 -11.68 -15.74 -24.01
N LYS A 421 -10.99 -16.85 -23.73
CA LYS A 421 -11.61 -18.12 -23.35
C LYS A 421 -12.30 -18.06 -21.98
N ASN A 422 -11.70 -17.39 -21.00
CA ASN A 422 -12.23 -17.31 -19.64
C ASN A 422 -13.41 -16.35 -19.52
N LEU A 423 -13.41 -15.25 -20.30
CA LEU A 423 -14.43 -14.20 -20.25
C LEU A 423 -15.49 -14.35 -21.35
N GLY A 424 -15.23 -15.13 -22.40
CA GLY A 424 -16.18 -15.46 -23.46
C GLY A 424 -16.31 -14.43 -24.59
N PHE A 425 -15.36 -13.51 -24.73
CA PHE A 425 -15.34 -12.53 -25.84
C PHE A 425 -14.56 -13.05 -27.05
N LYS A 426 -14.88 -12.51 -28.23
CA LYS A 426 -14.09 -12.64 -29.46
C LYS A 426 -13.24 -11.38 -29.65
N TYR A 427 -12.16 -11.48 -30.42
CA TYR A 427 -11.33 -10.31 -30.68
C TYR A 427 -10.79 -10.29 -32.12
N GLU A 428 -10.55 -9.08 -32.62
CA GLU A 428 -9.86 -8.81 -33.88
C GLU A 428 -8.59 -8.02 -33.58
N ILE A 429 -7.43 -8.61 -33.87
CA ILE A 429 -6.14 -8.00 -33.59
C ILE A 429 -5.56 -7.31 -34.82
N TYR A 430 -5.04 -6.10 -34.63
CA TYR A 430 -4.34 -5.34 -35.66
C TYR A 430 -3.11 -4.61 -35.11
N GLN A 431 -2.12 -4.40 -35.97
CA GLN A 431 -0.92 -3.67 -35.60
C GLN A 431 -1.15 -2.15 -35.63
N ALA A 432 -0.63 -1.42 -34.66
CA ALA A 432 -0.63 0.04 -34.65
C ALA A 432 -0.02 0.59 -35.96
N PRO A 433 -0.68 1.54 -36.66
CA PRO A 433 -0.22 2.03 -37.97
C PRO A 433 1.19 2.64 -37.97
N ASP A 434 1.60 3.24 -36.85
CA ASP A 434 2.91 3.85 -36.65
C ASP A 434 3.93 2.90 -36.00
N GLY A 435 3.50 1.72 -35.57
CA GLY A 435 4.35 0.73 -34.89
C GLY A 435 4.92 1.20 -33.55
N LYS A 436 4.38 2.26 -32.95
CA LYS A 436 4.89 2.82 -31.68
C LYS A 436 3.96 2.47 -30.51
N TYR A 437 4.54 2.40 -29.30
CA TYR A 437 3.77 2.15 -28.07
C TYR A 437 2.84 3.33 -27.74
N GLY A 438 3.38 4.55 -27.79
CA GLY A 438 2.63 5.79 -27.56
C GLY A 438 3.40 6.76 -26.66
N GLN A 439 3.50 8.00 -27.13
CA GLN A 439 4.17 9.12 -26.50
C GLN A 439 3.34 10.39 -26.72
N GLN A 440 3.40 11.30 -25.75
CA GLN A 440 2.79 12.61 -25.86
C GLN A 440 3.60 13.51 -26.79
N LEU A 441 2.96 14.00 -27.83
CA LEU A 441 3.51 14.97 -28.78
C LEU A 441 3.44 16.39 -28.22
N GLN A 442 4.19 17.33 -28.80
CA GLN A 442 4.23 18.75 -28.35
C GLN A 442 2.86 19.45 -28.42
N ASN A 443 1.95 18.94 -29.24
CA ASN A 443 0.57 19.43 -29.38
C ASN A 443 -0.40 18.78 -28.36
N SER A 444 0.12 18.14 -27.30
CA SER A 444 -0.64 17.39 -26.29
C SER A 444 -1.40 16.15 -26.80
N SER A 445 -1.27 15.80 -28.08
CA SER A 445 -1.88 14.59 -28.64
C SER A 445 -0.99 13.36 -28.42
N TRP A 446 -1.58 12.18 -28.44
CA TRP A 446 -0.88 10.91 -28.26
C TRP A 446 -0.84 10.12 -29.57
N ASN A 447 0.30 9.51 -29.84
CA ASN A 447 0.47 8.55 -30.94
C ASN A 447 0.48 7.10 -30.43
N GLY A 448 0.78 6.14 -31.31
CA GLY A 448 0.94 4.74 -30.97
C GLY A 448 -0.34 4.03 -30.59
N MET A 449 -0.18 2.89 -29.94
CA MET A 449 -1.30 2.14 -29.33
C MET A 449 -2.10 2.99 -28.34
N ILE A 450 -1.44 3.84 -27.55
CA ILE A 450 -2.12 4.74 -26.61
C ILE A 450 -3.01 5.74 -27.35
N GLY A 451 -2.54 6.32 -28.46
CA GLY A 451 -3.33 7.20 -29.31
C GLY A 451 -4.55 6.50 -29.92
N GLU A 452 -4.41 5.23 -30.33
CA GLU A 452 -5.52 4.43 -30.86
C GLU A 452 -6.60 4.15 -29.79
N LEU A 453 -6.21 3.95 -28.53
CA LEU A 453 -7.14 3.82 -27.40
C LEU A 453 -7.86 5.13 -27.08
N ILE A 454 -7.12 6.25 -27.00
CA ILE A 454 -7.70 7.58 -26.69
C ILE A 454 -8.70 8.00 -27.75
N ASN A 455 -8.40 7.72 -29.02
CA ASN A 455 -9.29 8.00 -30.15
C ASN A 455 -10.42 6.98 -30.31
N LYS A 456 -10.55 6.00 -29.40
CA LYS A 456 -11.56 4.93 -29.41
C LYS A 456 -11.58 4.12 -30.72
N ARG A 457 -10.41 3.93 -31.34
CA ARG A 457 -10.26 3.07 -32.53
C ARG A 457 -10.02 1.61 -32.15
N ALA A 458 -9.34 1.41 -31.02
CA ALA A 458 -9.19 0.13 -30.36
C ALA A 458 -9.94 0.13 -29.01
N ASP A 459 -10.44 -1.04 -28.63
CA ASP A 459 -11.10 -1.27 -27.34
C ASP A 459 -10.09 -1.77 -26.29
N LEU A 460 -9.04 -2.46 -26.74
CA LEU A 460 -8.00 -3.03 -25.90
C LEU A 460 -6.63 -2.89 -26.58
N ALA A 461 -5.58 -2.64 -25.80
CA ALA A 461 -4.21 -2.72 -26.29
C ALA A 461 -3.47 -3.83 -25.57
N ILE A 462 -2.74 -4.66 -26.32
CA ILE A 462 -1.90 -5.70 -25.74
C ILE A 462 -0.55 -5.80 -26.47
N SER A 463 0.53 -5.68 -25.71
CA SER A 463 1.92 -5.80 -26.16
C SER A 463 2.83 -5.79 -24.92
N ALA A 464 4.13 -5.66 -25.11
CA ALA A 464 5.14 -5.42 -24.07
C ALA A 464 5.13 -3.96 -23.56
N ILE A 465 3.96 -3.37 -23.33
CA ILE A 465 3.83 -1.97 -22.95
C ILE A 465 4.23 -1.72 -21.49
N THR A 466 5.13 -0.76 -21.28
CA THR A 466 5.49 -0.26 -19.95
C THR A 466 4.41 0.67 -19.40
N ILE A 467 3.97 0.43 -18.17
CA ILE A 467 3.12 1.33 -17.40
C ILE A 467 3.98 2.51 -16.90
N THR A 468 3.71 3.72 -17.38
CA THR A 468 4.34 4.96 -16.91
C THR A 468 3.28 5.93 -16.38
N PRO A 469 3.62 6.87 -15.47
CA PRO A 469 2.67 7.83 -14.93
C PRO A 469 1.99 8.68 -16.02
N GLU A 470 2.71 9.06 -17.07
CA GLU A 470 2.16 9.85 -18.17
C GLU A 470 1.09 9.05 -18.93
N ARG A 471 1.32 7.76 -19.17
CA ARG A 471 0.36 6.88 -19.86
C ARG A 471 -0.85 6.56 -18.97
N GLU A 472 -0.62 6.29 -17.68
CA GLU A 472 -1.69 5.99 -16.71
C GLU A 472 -2.62 7.19 -16.50
N SER A 473 -2.16 8.42 -16.77
CA SER A 473 -3.01 9.61 -16.71
C SER A 473 -4.05 9.72 -17.83
N VAL A 474 -3.89 8.97 -18.93
CA VAL A 474 -4.75 9.06 -20.12
C VAL A 474 -5.45 7.76 -20.48
N VAL A 475 -4.95 6.61 -20.02
CA VAL A 475 -5.59 5.30 -20.19
C VAL A 475 -5.50 4.50 -18.89
N ASP A 476 -6.50 3.65 -18.66
CA ASP A 476 -6.49 2.72 -17.54
C ASP A 476 -5.66 1.47 -17.85
N PHE A 477 -4.83 1.04 -16.89
CA PHE A 477 -4.07 -0.20 -16.98
C PHE A 477 -4.65 -1.28 -16.07
N SER A 478 -4.55 -2.53 -16.53
CA SER A 478 -4.72 -3.69 -15.65
C SER A 478 -3.55 -3.79 -14.66
N LYS A 479 -3.64 -4.76 -13.73
CA LYS A 479 -2.42 -5.19 -13.04
C LYS A 479 -1.40 -5.69 -14.07
N ARG A 480 -0.13 -5.35 -13.85
CA ARG A 480 0.98 -5.86 -14.66
C ARG A 480 1.03 -7.38 -14.55
N TYR A 481 1.18 -8.04 -15.69
CA TYR A 481 1.28 -9.50 -15.79
C TYR A 481 2.74 -9.99 -15.76
N MET A 482 3.72 -9.08 -15.88
CA MET A 482 5.15 -9.38 -15.83
C MET A 482 5.92 -8.23 -15.17
N ASP A 483 6.83 -8.56 -14.26
CA ASP A 483 7.80 -7.62 -13.67
C ASP A 483 9.13 -7.74 -14.43
N TYR A 484 9.78 -6.63 -14.72
CA TYR A 484 11.11 -6.61 -15.34
C TYR A 484 11.96 -5.47 -14.75
N SER A 485 13.28 -5.54 -14.95
CA SER A 485 14.23 -4.49 -14.59
C SER A 485 15.01 -3.98 -15.81
N VAL A 486 15.53 -2.75 -15.72
CA VAL A 486 16.45 -2.20 -16.72
C VAL A 486 17.85 -2.69 -16.38
N GLY A 487 18.56 -3.24 -17.37
CA GLY A 487 19.93 -3.70 -17.18
C GLY A 487 20.86 -3.22 -18.29
N ILE A 488 22.13 -3.59 -18.19
CA ILE A 488 23.19 -3.18 -19.11
C ILE A 488 23.56 -4.40 -19.96
N LEU A 489 23.47 -4.27 -21.28
CA LEU A 489 23.94 -5.30 -22.21
C LEU A 489 25.38 -5.01 -22.64
N ILE A 490 26.28 -5.96 -22.39
CA ILE A 490 27.71 -5.86 -22.71
C ILE A 490 28.15 -7.06 -23.57
N LYS A 491 29.09 -6.84 -24.49
CA LYS A 491 29.75 -7.95 -25.20
C LYS A 491 30.60 -8.72 -24.19
N LYS A 492 30.49 -10.06 -24.21
CA LYS A 492 31.35 -10.92 -23.40
C LYS A 492 32.82 -10.68 -23.79
N PRO A 493 33.71 -10.34 -22.85
CA PRO A 493 35.12 -10.12 -23.16
C PRO A 493 35.76 -11.43 -23.67
N GLU A 494 36.58 -11.32 -24.71
CA GLU A 494 37.38 -12.44 -25.22
C GLU A 494 38.62 -12.63 -24.33
N GLU A 495 38.89 -13.87 -23.93
CA GLU A 495 40.08 -14.22 -23.16
C GLU A 495 41.33 -14.10 -24.05
N LYS A 496 42.17 -13.09 -23.83
CA LYS A 496 43.47 -12.97 -24.51
C LYS A 496 44.55 -13.66 -23.69
N ILE A 497 45.21 -14.65 -24.29
CA ILE A 497 46.36 -15.32 -23.70
C ILE A 497 47.58 -14.37 -23.83
N ASN A 498 47.99 -13.74 -22.74
CA ASN A 498 49.21 -12.95 -22.71
C ASN A 498 50.44 -13.85 -22.55
N ILE A 499 51.42 -13.73 -23.45
CA ILE A 499 52.69 -14.49 -23.42
C ILE A 499 53.53 -14.15 -22.17
N PHE A 500 53.34 -12.93 -21.61
CA PHE A 500 53.98 -12.51 -20.35
C PHE A 500 53.33 -13.08 -19.08
N SER A 501 52.31 -13.93 -19.21
CA SER A 501 51.68 -14.62 -18.06
C SER A 501 52.65 -15.46 -17.24
N LEU A 502 53.79 -15.88 -17.82
CA LEU A 502 54.85 -16.59 -17.11
C LEU A 502 55.51 -15.75 -16.01
N PHE A 503 55.56 -14.42 -16.14
CA PHE A 503 56.16 -13.53 -15.13
C PHE A 503 55.16 -13.04 -14.08
N ALA A 504 53.86 -13.22 -14.32
CA ALA A 504 52.78 -12.79 -13.44
C ALA A 504 52.76 -13.43 -12.02
N PRO A 505 53.29 -14.65 -11.76
CA PRO A 505 53.20 -15.27 -10.43
C PRO A 505 53.90 -14.51 -9.30
N PHE A 506 54.84 -13.61 -9.62
CA PHE A 506 55.51 -12.74 -8.66
C PHE A 506 55.50 -11.28 -9.13
N ASP A 507 55.32 -10.37 -8.18
CA ASP A 507 55.45 -8.94 -8.44
C ASP A 507 56.87 -8.59 -8.90
N PHE A 508 56.98 -7.53 -9.71
CA PHE A 508 58.27 -7.01 -10.18
C PHE A 508 59.25 -6.75 -9.03
N ALA A 509 58.77 -6.28 -7.88
CA ALA A 509 59.59 -6.07 -6.69
C ALA A 509 60.23 -7.38 -6.17
N VAL A 510 59.48 -8.48 -6.15
CA VAL A 510 59.99 -9.79 -5.71
C VAL A 510 61.03 -10.31 -6.70
N TRP A 511 60.78 -10.18 -8.00
CA TRP A 511 61.77 -10.49 -9.03
C TRP A 511 63.07 -9.69 -8.87
N ALA A 512 62.95 -8.39 -8.60
CA ALA A 512 64.10 -7.53 -8.33
C ALA A 512 64.87 -7.97 -7.07
N CYS A 513 64.16 -8.35 -6.00
CA CYS A 513 64.78 -8.88 -4.78
C CYS A 513 65.53 -10.20 -5.03
N ILE A 514 64.97 -11.13 -5.80
CA ILE A 514 65.62 -12.39 -6.18
C ILE A 514 66.89 -12.10 -7.00
N ALA A 515 66.78 -11.21 -8.00
CA ALA A 515 67.91 -10.82 -8.83
C ALA A 515 69.04 -10.15 -8.02
N ALA A 516 68.70 -9.37 -6.99
CA ALA A 516 69.66 -8.74 -6.09
C ALA A 516 70.25 -9.73 -5.06
N ALA A 517 69.47 -10.73 -4.60
CA ALA A 517 69.93 -11.70 -3.62
C ALA A 517 71.05 -12.60 -4.16
N ILE A 518 70.99 -12.98 -5.44
CA ILE A 518 72.00 -13.83 -6.09
C ILE A 518 73.43 -13.25 -5.98
N PRO A 519 73.72 -12.01 -6.40
CA PRO A 519 75.04 -11.42 -6.25
C PRO A 519 75.40 -11.16 -4.78
N ILE A 520 74.45 -10.79 -3.91
CA ILE A 520 74.72 -10.57 -2.48
C ILE A 520 75.24 -11.86 -1.81
N VAL A 521 74.55 -12.98 -2.02
CA VAL A 521 74.98 -14.29 -1.49
C VAL A 521 76.27 -14.75 -2.17
N GLY A 522 76.43 -14.48 -3.47
CA GLY A 522 77.70 -14.74 -4.19
C GLY A 522 78.89 -13.97 -3.61
N VAL A 523 78.72 -12.70 -3.26
CA VAL A 523 79.74 -11.88 -2.57
C VAL A 523 80.02 -12.44 -1.17
N LEU A 524 78.99 -12.84 -0.42
CA LEU A 524 79.17 -13.44 0.90
C LEU A 524 80.00 -14.73 0.83
N ILE A 525 79.70 -15.61 -0.13
CA ILE A 525 80.48 -16.83 -0.37
C ILE A 525 81.91 -16.51 -0.82
N PHE A 526 82.09 -15.50 -1.68
CA PHE A 526 83.42 -15.02 -2.09
C PHE A 526 84.24 -14.54 -0.89
N VAL A 527 83.67 -13.72 0.00
CA VAL A 527 84.33 -13.24 1.21
C VAL A 527 84.67 -14.39 2.14
N LEU A 528 83.76 -15.33 2.36
CA LEU A 528 84.02 -16.53 3.18
C LEU A 528 85.12 -17.41 2.58
N ASN A 529 85.17 -17.56 1.25
CA ASN A 529 86.26 -18.24 0.55
C ASN A 529 87.60 -17.53 0.74
N ARG A 530 87.62 -16.19 0.68
CA ARG A 530 88.83 -15.39 0.91
C ARG A 530 89.32 -15.47 2.35
N ILE A 531 88.43 -15.37 3.35
CA ILE A 531 88.79 -15.53 4.76
C ILE A 531 89.36 -16.92 5.03
N GLN A 532 88.78 -17.96 4.43
CA GLN A 532 89.29 -19.33 4.56
C GLN A 532 90.62 -19.52 3.86
N ALA A 533 90.82 -18.94 2.67
CA ALA A 533 92.12 -18.95 1.98
C ALA A 533 93.21 -18.26 2.82
N VAL A 534 92.90 -17.13 3.46
CA VAL A 534 93.82 -16.41 4.35
C VAL A 534 94.10 -17.22 5.63
N ARG A 535 93.10 -17.84 6.25
CA ARG A 535 93.32 -18.74 7.41
C ARG A 535 94.15 -19.98 7.02
N ALA A 536 93.93 -20.52 5.84
CA ALA A 536 94.68 -21.67 5.32
C ALA A 536 96.13 -21.32 4.99
N GLN A 537 96.46 -20.07 4.63
CA GLN A 537 97.85 -19.61 4.47
C GLN A 537 98.62 -19.55 5.80
N ASN A 538 97.93 -19.38 6.94
CA ASN A 538 98.54 -19.38 8.27
C ASN A 538 98.77 -20.79 8.85
N SER A 539 98.28 -21.84 8.18
CA SER A 539 98.52 -23.25 8.51
C SER A 539 99.27 -23.90 7.35
N SER A 540 100.44 -24.49 7.56
CA SER A 540 101.22 -25.13 6.50
C SER A 540 100.55 -26.41 5.93
N GLN A 541 99.47 -26.26 5.17
CA GLN A 541 98.86 -27.30 4.34
C GLN A 541 98.54 -26.74 2.94
N PRO A 542 98.72 -27.56 1.88
CA PRO A 542 98.51 -27.11 0.51
C PRO A 542 97.05 -26.74 0.27
N SER A 543 96.83 -25.55 -0.31
CA SER A 543 95.53 -25.07 -0.73
C SER A 543 94.95 -25.92 -1.87
N PRO A 544 93.78 -26.57 -1.73
CA PRO A 544 93.04 -27.00 -2.89
C PRO A 544 92.51 -25.75 -3.60
N SER A 545 92.93 -25.59 -4.85
CA SER A 545 92.48 -24.57 -5.79
C SER A 545 90.99 -24.71 -6.08
N ALA A 546 90.14 -24.19 -5.20
CA ALA A 546 88.78 -23.80 -5.57
C ALA A 546 88.90 -22.40 -6.19
N SER A 547 88.53 -22.26 -7.45
CA SER A 547 88.54 -21.01 -8.22
C SER A 547 87.87 -19.86 -7.44
N SER A 548 88.67 -19.03 -6.78
CA SER A 548 88.22 -17.97 -5.86
C SER A 548 87.95 -16.66 -6.58
N THR A 549 87.33 -16.73 -7.76
CA THR A 549 86.86 -15.54 -8.49
C THR A 549 85.43 -15.22 -8.08
N LEU A 550 85.09 -13.93 -8.02
CA LEU A 550 83.75 -13.47 -7.68
C LEU A 550 82.70 -14.03 -8.65
N HIS A 551 83.05 -14.11 -9.94
CA HIS A 551 82.22 -14.69 -10.98
C HIS A 551 81.87 -16.16 -10.69
N SER A 552 82.85 -16.99 -10.32
CA SER A 552 82.59 -18.40 -9.99
C SER A 552 81.69 -18.53 -8.76
N ALA A 553 81.85 -17.67 -7.75
CA ALA A 553 80.98 -17.69 -6.57
C ALA A 553 79.53 -17.31 -6.90
N ILE A 554 79.32 -16.27 -7.71
CA ILE A 554 77.97 -15.88 -8.18
C ILE A 554 77.36 -16.97 -9.07
N TRP A 555 78.15 -17.58 -9.95
CA TRP A 555 77.71 -18.67 -10.83
C TRP A 555 77.25 -19.90 -10.04
N VAL A 556 77.96 -20.27 -8.96
CA VAL A 556 77.54 -21.37 -8.07
C VAL A 556 76.19 -21.06 -7.40
N VAL A 557 76.00 -19.82 -6.92
CA VAL A 557 74.73 -19.38 -6.30
C VAL A 557 73.58 -19.38 -7.31
N TYR A 558 73.84 -18.89 -8.52
CA TYR A 558 72.88 -18.91 -9.63
C TYR A 558 72.54 -20.34 -10.08
N GLY A 559 73.53 -21.21 -10.25
CA GLY A 559 73.33 -22.61 -10.62
C GLY A 559 72.55 -23.40 -9.56
N ALA A 560 72.75 -23.08 -8.27
CA ALA A 560 71.92 -23.60 -7.19
C ALA A 560 70.47 -23.08 -7.26
N PHE A 561 70.27 -21.81 -7.63
CA PHE A 561 68.95 -21.20 -7.79
C PHE A 561 68.13 -21.84 -8.94
N VAL A 562 68.77 -22.10 -10.08
CA VAL A 562 68.15 -22.74 -11.25
C VAL A 562 68.07 -24.27 -11.10
N GLN A 563 68.42 -24.82 -9.92
CA GLN A 563 68.42 -26.26 -9.61
C GLN A 563 69.33 -27.11 -10.52
N GLN A 564 70.33 -26.50 -11.17
CA GLN A 564 71.30 -27.21 -12.03
C GLN A 564 72.48 -27.79 -11.22
N GLY A 565 72.68 -27.34 -9.98
CA GLY A 565 73.76 -27.79 -9.11
C GLY A 565 75.14 -27.26 -9.54
N SER A 566 76.15 -27.48 -8.69
CA SER A 566 77.55 -27.19 -9.01
C SER A 566 78.46 -28.20 -8.32
N GLU A 567 79.48 -28.69 -9.01
CA GLU A 567 80.46 -29.67 -8.50
C GLU A 567 81.49 -29.07 -7.51
N SER A 568 81.17 -27.95 -6.87
CA SER A 568 82.09 -27.28 -5.95
C SER A 568 82.02 -27.89 -4.54
N THR A 569 83.08 -28.54 -4.07
CA THR A 569 83.14 -29.12 -2.73
C THR A 569 83.22 -28.03 -1.65
N VAL A 570 82.18 -27.92 -0.82
CA VAL A 570 82.13 -26.95 0.28
C VAL A 570 82.84 -27.52 1.53
N ASN A 571 84.05 -27.05 1.80
CA ASN A 571 84.94 -27.65 2.81
C ASN A 571 84.78 -27.09 4.23
N SER A 572 83.96 -26.05 4.45
CA SER A 572 83.81 -25.39 5.76
C SER A 572 82.37 -25.35 6.27
N VAL A 573 82.20 -25.53 7.58
CA VAL A 573 80.90 -25.50 8.28
C VAL A 573 80.16 -24.18 8.02
N ALA A 574 80.86 -23.04 8.04
CA ALA A 574 80.23 -21.73 7.80
C ALA A 574 79.65 -21.61 6.37
N MET A 575 80.33 -22.15 5.37
CA MET A 575 79.81 -22.16 3.99
C MET A 575 78.67 -23.15 3.82
N ARG A 576 78.68 -24.28 4.53
CA ARG A 576 77.57 -25.24 4.52
C ARG A 576 76.30 -24.64 5.10
N ILE A 577 76.41 -23.82 6.15
CA ILE A 577 75.26 -23.11 6.72
C ILE A 577 74.71 -22.08 5.72
N VAL A 578 75.57 -21.27 5.10
CA VAL A 578 75.14 -20.26 4.09
C VAL A 578 74.55 -20.91 2.84
N MET A 579 75.15 -22.00 2.36
CA MET A 579 74.64 -22.73 1.21
C MET A 579 73.33 -23.48 1.56
N GLY A 580 73.24 -24.05 2.76
CA GLY A 580 72.03 -24.70 3.25
C GLY A 580 70.85 -23.72 3.40
N SER A 581 71.09 -22.50 3.90
CA SER A 581 70.06 -21.48 3.95
C SER A 581 69.67 -20.97 2.55
N TRP A 582 70.63 -20.85 1.62
CA TRP A 582 70.36 -20.51 0.22
C TRP A 582 69.53 -21.59 -0.50
N TRP A 583 69.79 -22.88 -0.23
CA TRP A 583 69.00 -23.98 -0.76
C TRP A 583 67.56 -23.96 -0.24
N LEU A 584 67.38 -23.72 1.07
CA LEU A 584 66.04 -23.58 1.65
C LEU A 584 65.28 -22.40 1.02
N PHE A 585 65.95 -21.25 0.86
CA PHE A 585 65.38 -20.08 0.18
C PHE A 585 64.96 -20.40 -1.26
N THR A 586 65.84 -21.04 -2.04
CA THR A 586 65.56 -21.44 -3.42
C THR A 586 64.35 -22.38 -3.50
N LEU A 587 64.28 -23.38 -2.62
CA LEU A 587 63.16 -24.33 -2.57
C LEU A 587 61.83 -23.60 -2.31
N ILE A 588 61.81 -22.69 -1.33
CA ILE A 588 60.61 -21.90 -1.00
C ILE A 588 60.18 -21.04 -2.21
N VAL A 589 61.11 -20.37 -2.87
CA VAL A 589 60.82 -19.53 -4.05
C VAL A 589 60.28 -20.37 -5.21
N CYS A 590 60.92 -21.48 -5.57
CA CYS A 590 60.46 -22.35 -6.65
C CYS A 590 59.08 -22.98 -6.35
N SER A 591 58.86 -23.43 -5.11
CA SER A 591 57.56 -23.97 -4.67
C SER A 591 56.45 -22.91 -4.76
N SER A 592 56.73 -21.68 -4.28
CA SER A 592 55.76 -20.58 -4.33
C SER A 592 55.45 -20.15 -5.77
N TYR A 593 56.48 -20.11 -6.64
CA TYR A 593 56.31 -19.79 -8.05
C TYR A 593 55.39 -20.82 -8.75
N THR A 594 55.67 -22.11 -8.55
CA THR A 594 54.89 -23.19 -9.17
C THR A 594 53.46 -23.23 -8.64
N ALA A 595 53.25 -23.00 -7.34
CA ALA A 595 51.91 -22.90 -6.75
C ALA A 595 51.12 -21.71 -7.31
N ASN A 596 51.71 -20.52 -7.38
CA ASN A 596 51.05 -19.32 -7.90
C ASN A 596 50.77 -19.40 -9.40
N LEU A 597 51.69 -19.97 -10.18
CA LEU A 597 51.49 -20.20 -11.60
C LEU A 597 50.32 -21.18 -11.85
N ALA A 598 50.25 -22.27 -11.09
CA ALA A 598 49.13 -23.21 -11.17
C ALA A 598 47.79 -22.57 -10.79
N ALA A 599 47.77 -21.74 -9.74
CA ALA A 599 46.58 -20.96 -9.37
C ALA A 599 46.17 -19.96 -10.46
N PHE A 600 47.14 -19.30 -11.11
CA PHE A 600 46.89 -18.34 -12.18
C PHE A 600 46.31 -18.99 -13.44
N LEU A 601 46.81 -20.18 -13.81
CA LEU A 601 46.33 -20.93 -14.97
C LEU A 601 44.95 -21.56 -14.77
N THR A 602 44.54 -21.79 -13.51
CA THR A 602 43.23 -22.39 -13.18
C THR A 602 42.12 -21.36 -13.03
N VAL A 603 42.46 -20.09 -12.79
CA VAL A 603 41.47 -19.02 -12.57
C VAL A 603 41.64 -17.91 -13.61
N SER A 604 40.99 -18.05 -14.77
CA SER A 604 40.69 -16.89 -15.60
C SER A 604 39.57 -16.09 -14.93
N ARG A 605 39.92 -15.03 -14.20
CA ARG A 605 38.91 -14.10 -13.71
C ARG A 605 38.37 -13.32 -14.90
N MET A 606 37.12 -13.59 -15.29
CA MET A 606 36.33 -12.65 -16.08
C MET A 606 36.05 -11.41 -15.21
N ASP A 607 37.02 -10.54 -15.07
CA ASP A 607 36.85 -9.26 -14.38
C ASP A 607 36.08 -8.32 -15.31
N ASN A 608 34.74 -8.37 -15.21
CA ASN A 608 33.88 -7.37 -15.83
C ASN A 608 34.08 -6.04 -15.07
N PRO A 609 34.62 -4.99 -15.71
CA PRO A 609 34.95 -3.74 -15.04
C PRO A 609 33.71 -2.92 -14.64
N ILE A 610 32.54 -3.22 -15.22
CA ILE A 610 31.30 -2.45 -15.00
C ILE A 610 30.22 -3.40 -14.51
N ARG A 611 29.77 -3.21 -13.27
CA ARG A 611 28.67 -3.97 -12.67
C ARG A 611 27.48 -3.07 -12.32
N THR A 612 27.73 -1.79 -12.05
CA THR A 612 26.72 -0.85 -11.62
C THR A 612 26.60 0.35 -12.56
N PHE A 613 25.47 1.04 -12.51
CA PHE A 613 25.27 2.32 -13.21
C PHE A 613 26.26 3.41 -12.75
N GLN A 614 26.74 3.32 -11.51
CA GLN A 614 27.73 4.25 -10.96
C GLN A 614 29.12 4.02 -11.56
N ASP A 615 29.50 2.77 -11.83
CA ASP A 615 30.73 2.45 -12.54
C ASP A 615 30.65 2.97 -13.98
N LEU A 616 29.48 2.81 -14.61
CA LEU A 616 29.21 3.29 -15.97
C LEU A 616 29.25 4.83 -16.08
N SER A 617 28.82 5.56 -15.05
CA SER A 617 28.82 7.03 -15.06
C SER A 617 30.20 7.64 -14.83
N LYS A 618 31.09 6.93 -14.11
CA LYS A 618 32.45 7.41 -13.82
C LYS A 618 33.43 7.17 -14.97
N GLN A 619 33.20 6.14 -15.77
CA GLN A 619 34.03 5.80 -16.91
C GLN A 619 33.67 6.63 -18.14
N MET A 620 34.68 6.98 -18.95
CA MET A 620 34.52 7.77 -20.19
C MET A 620 34.96 7.01 -21.45
N ASP A 621 35.54 5.81 -21.29
CA ASP A 621 36.16 5.05 -22.39
C ASP A 621 35.14 4.32 -23.26
N ILE A 622 33.95 4.06 -22.71
CA ILE A 622 32.91 3.26 -23.33
C ILE A 622 31.65 4.11 -23.49
N SER A 623 31.19 4.24 -24.72
CA SER A 623 29.94 4.96 -25.04
C SER A 623 28.74 4.12 -24.60
N TYR A 624 27.67 4.78 -24.14
CA TYR A 624 26.43 4.11 -23.75
C TYR A 624 25.20 4.91 -24.20
N GLY A 625 24.13 4.20 -24.56
CA GLY A 625 22.86 4.82 -24.95
C GLY A 625 21.66 3.88 -24.88
N THR A 626 20.47 4.41 -25.11
CA THR A 626 19.19 3.68 -25.03
C THR A 626 18.49 3.67 -26.40
N VAL A 627 17.33 3.01 -26.49
CA VAL A 627 16.43 3.15 -27.64
C VAL A 627 15.68 4.47 -27.52
N ARG A 628 15.67 5.29 -28.58
CA ARG A 628 14.93 6.58 -28.60
C ARG A 628 13.43 6.33 -28.44
N ASP A 629 12.74 7.31 -27.86
CA ASP A 629 11.28 7.27 -27.63
C ASP A 629 10.80 6.03 -26.84
N SER A 630 11.70 5.35 -26.12
CA SER A 630 11.36 4.22 -25.25
C SER A 630 11.05 4.69 -23.83
N ALA A 631 10.32 3.87 -23.07
CA ALA A 631 10.07 4.16 -21.66
C ALA A 631 11.38 4.24 -20.84
N VAL A 632 12.45 3.54 -21.25
CA VAL A 632 13.78 3.64 -20.63
C VAL A 632 14.41 5.01 -20.90
N TYR A 633 14.31 5.51 -22.13
CA TYR A 633 14.80 6.84 -22.49
C TYR A 633 14.08 7.94 -21.70
N GLU A 634 12.75 7.85 -21.59
CA GLU A 634 11.96 8.79 -20.78
C GLU A 634 12.28 8.68 -19.29
N TYR A 635 12.49 7.47 -18.78
CA TYR A 635 12.90 7.25 -17.40
C TYR A 635 14.24 7.94 -17.07
N PHE A 636 15.27 7.77 -17.91
CA PHE A 636 16.55 8.46 -17.71
C PHE A 636 16.45 9.97 -17.89
N LYS A 637 15.59 10.45 -18.80
CA LYS A 637 15.30 11.88 -18.98
C LYS A 637 14.66 12.48 -17.74
N ALA A 638 13.60 11.86 -17.24
CA ALA A 638 12.85 12.34 -16.08
C ALA A 638 13.72 12.34 -14.82
N LYS A 639 14.49 11.27 -14.58
CA LYS A 639 15.43 11.21 -13.45
C LYS A 639 16.58 12.19 -13.57
N GLY A 640 17.28 12.19 -14.72
CA GLY A 640 18.46 13.04 -14.91
C GLY A 640 18.17 14.55 -14.96
N THR A 641 16.92 14.95 -15.19
CA THR A 641 16.51 16.37 -15.19
C THR A 641 15.86 16.82 -13.88
N ASN A 642 15.62 15.89 -12.94
CA ASN A 642 14.97 16.21 -11.68
C ASN A 642 15.95 16.86 -10.69
N PRO A 643 15.76 18.14 -10.29
CA PRO A 643 16.66 18.81 -9.34
C PRO A 643 16.59 18.23 -7.91
N LEU A 644 15.59 17.40 -7.62
CA LEU A 644 15.34 16.83 -6.29
C LEU A 644 16.05 15.48 -6.07
N GLU A 645 16.58 14.84 -7.11
CA GLU A 645 17.38 13.62 -6.94
C GLU A 645 18.78 14.00 -6.43
N GLN A 646 19.14 13.55 -5.23
CA GLN A 646 20.46 13.80 -4.62
C GLN A 646 21.61 13.06 -5.32
N ASP A 647 21.30 12.02 -6.10
CA ASP A 647 22.31 11.14 -6.70
C ASP A 647 22.70 11.62 -8.10
N ASN A 648 23.89 12.22 -8.22
CA ASN A 648 24.41 12.80 -9.47
C ASN A 648 24.64 11.76 -10.59
N THR A 649 24.56 10.47 -10.26
CA THR A 649 24.77 9.36 -11.18
C THR A 649 23.85 9.45 -12.41
N PHE A 650 22.54 9.65 -12.20
CA PHE A 650 21.57 9.70 -13.31
C PHE A 650 21.68 10.97 -14.15
N ALA A 651 22.07 12.10 -13.54
CA ALA A 651 22.34 13.34 -14.26
C ALA A 651 23.51 13.18 -15.23
N GLU A 652 24.60 12.54 -14.79
CA GLU A 652 25.78 12.31 -15.64
C GLU A 652 25.49 11.29 -16.76
N LEU A 653 24.75 10.22 -16.45
CA LEU A 653 24.27 9.27 -17.45
C LEU A 653 23.40 9.97 -18.50
N TRP A 654 22.45 10.79 -18.07
CA TRP A 654 21.57 11.54 -18.96
C TRP A 654 22.35 12.53 -19.82
N ARG A 655 23.38 13.20 -19.28
CA ARG A 655 24.26 14.10 -20.04
C ARG A 655 24.93 13.39 -21.22
N THR A 656 25.37 12.15 -21.03
CA THR A 656 25.98 11.34 -22.09
C THR A 656 24.94 10.82 -23.08
N ILE A 657 23.79 10.34 -22.59
CA ILE A 657 22.69 9.83 -23.44
C ILE A 657 22.08 10.94 -24.31
N SER A 658 21.91 12.15 -23.76
CA SER A 658 21.30 13.30 -24.44
C SER A 658 22.27 14.10 -25.33
N LYS A 659 23.56 13.77 -25.30
CA LYS A 659 24.59 14.42 -26.14
C LYS A 659 24.17 14.37 -27.61
N ASN A 660 24.24 15.50 -28.31
CA ASN A 660 23.78 15.67 -29.70
C ASN A 660 22.33 15.18 -29.93
N ASN A 661 21.41 15.50 -29.02
CA ASN A 661 20.02 15.03 -29.02
C ASN A 661 19.88 13.50 -29.06
N GLY A 662 20.89 12.76 -28.56
CA GLY A 662 20.91 11.30 -28.60
C GLY A 662 21.17 10.71 -29.98
N ALA A 663 21.58 11.50 -30.98
CA ALA A 663 21.85 11.01 -32.34
C ALA A 663 23.02 10.00 -32.37
N ASP A 664 24.06 10.25 -31.60
CA ASP A 664 25.29 9.44 -31.62
C ASP A 664 25.17 8.15 -30.79
N ASN A 665 24.51 8.26 -29.63
CA ASN A 665 24.46 7.20 -28.63
C ASN A 665 23.16 6.39 -28.66
N CYS A 666 22.02 6.96 -29.08
CA CYS A 666 20.74 6.27 -29.05
C CYS A 666 20.35 5.68 -30.41
N VAL A 667 19.74 4.49 -30.38
CA VAL A 667 19.27 3.75 -31.57
C VAL A 667 17.76 3.84 -31.73
N SER A 668 17.26 3.54 -32.93
CA SER A 668 15.82 3.57 -33.20
C SER A 668 15.11 2.28 -32.80
N ASN A 669 15.76 1.12 -32.99
CA ASN A 669 15.19 -0.19 -32.69
C ASN A 669 16.07 -0.99 -31.72
N PRO A 670 15.49 -1.85 -30.86
CA PRO A 670 16.25 -2.74 -29.99
C PRO A 670 17.26 -3.63 -30.73
N SER A 671 16.86 -4.20 -31.88
CA SER A 671 17.72 -5.08 -32.70
C SER A 671 18.96 -4.35 -33.24
N GLU A 672 18.83 -3.06 -33.55
CA GLU A 672 19.97 -2.24 -33.97
C GLU A 672 20.97 -2.04 -32.83
N GLY A 673 20.45 -1.83 -31.60
CA GLY A 673 21.27 -1.74 -30.40
C GLY A 673 22.07 -3.02 -30.14
N ILE A 674 21.43 -4.18 -30.26
CA ILE A 674 22.11 -5.49 -30.12
C ILE A 674 23.20 -5.64 -31.19
N ARG A 675 22.91 -5.29 -32.44
CA ARG A 675 23.88 -5.33 -33.54
C ARG A 675 25.08 -4.43 -33.27
N LYS A 676 24.86 -3.22 -32.73
CA LYS A 676 25.92 -2.26 -32.39
C LYS A 676 26.83 -2.79 -31.27
N VAL A 677 26.25 -3.38 -30.22
CA VAL A 677 27.01 -4.02 -29.12
C VAL A 677 27.83 -5.23 -29.61
N ARG A 678 27.34 -5.98 -30.61
CA ARG A 678 28.06 -7.14 -31.16
C ARG A 678 29.29 -6.72 -31.99
N LEU A 679 29.16 -5.62 -32.74
CA LEU A 679 30.20 -5.12 -33.67
C LEU A 679 31.27 -4.27 -32.98
N ASP A 680 30.90 -3.45 -32.00
CA ASP A 680 31.83 -2.51 -31.35
C ASP A 680 32.10 -2.92 -29.90
N TYR A 681 33.38 -3.07 -29.54
CA TYR A 681 33.81 -3.34 -28.16
C TYR A 681 33.62 -2.12 -27.24
N ARG A 682 33.23 -0.95 -27.77
CA ARG A 682 33.14 0.33 -27.04
C ARG A 682 31.74 0.95 -26.98
N VAL A 683 30.68 0.18 -27.29
CA VAL A 683 29.30 0.67 -27.21
C VAL A 683 28.46 -0.23 -26.32
N PHE A 684 27.90 0.34 -25.25
CA PHE A 684 26.83 -0.25 -24.47
C PHE A 684 25.47 0.23 -24.97
N HIS A 685 24.51 -0.69 -24.98
CA HIS A 685 23.13 -0.31 -25.00
C HIS A 685 22.45 -0.68 -23.68
N LEU A 686 21.85 0.32 -23.07
CA LEU A 686 20.82 0.16 -22.05
C LEU A 686 19.56 -0.33 -22.76
N ILE A 687 19.38 -1.63 -22.72
CA ILE A 687 18.21 -2.32 -23.28
C ILE A 687 17.37 -2.79 -22.08
N PHE A 688 16.06 -2.93 -22.27
CA PHE A 688 15.29 -3.79 -21.39
C PHE A 688 15.96 -5.16 -21.34
N VAL A 689 16.44 -5.57 -20.16
CA VAL A 689 16.93 -6.93 -19.97
C VAL A 689 15.70 -7.82 -19.76
N LEU A 690 15.04 -8.12 -20.88
CA LEU A 690 14.00 -9.14 -20.97
C LEU A 690 14.58 -10.51 -21.40
N TYR A 691 15.84 -10.53 -21.84
CA TYR A 691 16.44 -11.68 -22.51
C TYR A 691 17.19 -12.65 -21.59
N GLN A 692 17.03 -12.57 -20.26
CA GLN A 692 17.72 -13.49 -19.35
C GLN A 692 17.05 -14.88 -19.22
N CYS A 693 15.87 -15.10 -19.81
CA CYS A 693 15.14 -16.38 -19.66
C CYS A 693 14.72 -17.09 -20.96
N CYS A 694 14.93 -16.53 -22.16
CA CYS A 694 14.39 -17.11 -23.41
C CYS A 694 15.33 -17.00 -24.61
N LEU A 695 16.58 -17.44 -24.46
CA LEU A 695 17.35 -17.91 -25.62
C LEU A 695 17.51 -19.43 -25.46
N PRO A 696 16.80 -20.26 -26.25
CA PRO A 696 17.32 -21.59 -26.54
C PRO A 696 18.66 -21.39 -27.27
N GLU A 697 19.65 -22.20 -26.93
CA GLU A 697 20.88 -22.34 -27.69
C GLU A 697 20.51 -22.58 -29.17
N VAL A 698 20.62 -21.53 -29.99
CA VAL A 698 20.65 -21.70 -31.44
C VAL A 698 22.09 -22.12 -31.74
N ASN A 699 22.31 -23.43 -31.75
CA ASN A 699 23.46 -24.04 -32.39
C ASN A 699 23.34 -23.77 -33.90
N GLU A 700 24.20 -22.91 -34.43
CA GLU A 700 24.80 -23.06 -35.77
C GLU A 700 26.30 -22.74 -35.69
#